data_AF-A0A7U0NA16-F1
#
_entry.id   AF-A0A7U0NA16-F1
#
_cell.length_a   1.000
_cell.length_b   1.000
_cell.length_c   1.000
_cell.angle_alpha   90.00
_cell.angle_beta   90.00
_cell.angle_gamma   90.00
#
_symmetry.space_group_name_H-M   'P 1'
#
loop_
_entity.id
_entity.type
_entity.pdbx_description
1 polymer ?
#
loop_
_entity_poly.entity_id
_entity_poly.type
_entity_poly.pdbx_seq_one_letter_code
_entity_poly.pdbx_strand_id
1 'polypeptide(L)'
;MKQATGKNKPALAPTWKLNALLCALLAAGGVQAAPYTEGGRAGDPASWRSNEFNANWGLGAIHADEAYAAGYTGKGQKVGIFDTPVNKHPEFAGDGKLVNVVTQGNRAYTDPHRTDIKAGDRFYFDGTFHFYNGATLSNHGVHVAGISGANRDGTGMHGVAFDSQIISVDNDNDGPAYGEFLGLDGSVTNAGWQAMINNGVRVINNSWGVSIPDFLSDNGKKPDALHFELKDAQEQFDQVKPLLGSLAGAGYQGAIDAARKNILVLFAAGNDGNYNQPDVISGLAYFVPDIAPNWLSVASVAQDDASTNSVPYTISSFSSRCGYTASFCVSSPGSKIYSTVANGSDPNQLVSDYGNKNGTSMATPHVTGAVAVLLQRFPYMTSAQIADVLKTTATDMGAPGIDALYGWGMINLGKAINGPGMFYTVEDIPEEFRIPDPTGVAYGSSQFVANIPGFGAEIDPGTLQARTCDDYHCSVEVYSNDIYGHGGLTKEGQGALVLTGNNTYSGPTWVNTGLLAVNGSVTSDVTVQNAGVLGGSGTVGSLTARSGGTVAPGNSIGTLNVARNVSFEPGSRYAVEVAPNGQSDRIQSNGSATIGGGEVAVSLESSTNLLSQSEVRSLLGQQYNILTAQQGISGRFDSVAPNYLFLG
;
A
#
# COMPACT_ATOMS: atom_id res chain seq x y z
N MET A 1 -11.95 -69.26 35.64
CA MET A 1 -12.57 -68.55 36.79
C MET A 1 -13.05 -67.20 36.31
N LYS A 2 -14.33 -66.88 36.54
CA LYS A 2 -15.04 -65.71 36.01
C LYS A 2 -15.11 -64.57 37.05
N GLN A 3 -15.15 -63.35 36.52
CA GLN A 3 -15.94 -62.17 36.95
C GLN A 3 -15.55 -61.33 38.19
N ALA A 4 -15.22 -60.06 37.89
CA ALA A 4 -16.04 -58.84 38.13
C ALA A 4 -16.10 -58.10 39.50
N THR A 5 -16.02 -56.77 39.36
CA THR A 5 -16.76 -55.67 40.05
C THR A 5 -16.43 -55.20 41.48
N GLY A 6 -16.26 -53.87 41.63
CA GLY A 6 -17.25 -53.06 42.36
C GLY A 6 -16.83 -52.27 43.62
N LYS A 7 -16.63 -50.95 43.43
CA LYS A 7 -16.81 -49.76 44.31
C LYS A 7 -17.36 -49.91 45.76
N ASN A 8 -16.82 -49.12 46.71
CA ASN A 8 -17.50 -47.98 47.38
C ASN A 8 -16.65 -47.29 48.49
N LYS A 9 -16.69 -45.95 48.53
CA LYS A 9 -16.29 -45.03 49.63
C LYS A 9 -17.45 -44.88 50.64
N PRO A 10 -17.28 -44.45 51.92
CA PRO A 10 -17.19 -43.00 52.28
C PRO A 10 -16.54 -42.61 53.64
N ALA A 11 -16.45 -41.28 53.86
CA ALA A 11 -16.67 -40.52 55.11
C ALA A 11 -15.50 -39.72 55.74
N LEU A 12 -15.90 -38.59 56.36
CA LEU A 12 -15.21 -37.34 56.68
C LEU A 12 -14.69 -37.21 58.13
N ALA A 13 -13.68 -36.35 58.28
CA ALA A 13 -13.35 -35.39 59.37
C ALA A 13 -12.87 -35.93 60.75
N PRO A 14 -11.94 -35.19 61.41
CA PRO A 14 -12.37 -34.05 62.23
C PRO A 14 -11.51 -32.78 62.11
N THR A 15 -12.10 -31.72 62.64
CA THR A 15 -11.64 -30.34 62.84
C THR A 15 -10.44 -30.24 63.80
N TRP A 16 -9.77 -29.08 63.83
CA TRP A 16 -9.52 -28.21 65.01
C TRP A 16 -8.83 -26.91 64.55
N LYS A 17 -9.36 -25.76 64.99
CA LYS A 17 -8.75 -24.43 64.86
C LYS A 17 -8.33 -23.94 66.24
N LEU A 18 -7.12 -23.40 66.36
CA LEU A 18 -6.86 -22.17 67.13
C LEU A 18 -5.48 -21.58 66.77
N ASN A 19 -5.57 -20.39 66.14
CA ASN A 19 -4.67 -19.23 66.06
C ASN A 19 -3.64 -19.09 67.21
N ALA A 20 -2.48 -18.41 67.09
CA ALA A 20 -1.80 -17.67 66.03
C ALA A 20 -0.38 -17.32 66.55
N LEU A 21 0.59 -17.09 65.65
CA LEU A 21 1.56 -16.01 65.82
C LEU A 21 2.10 -15.58 64.45
N LEU A 22 1.93 -14.29 64.16
CA LEU A 22 2.25 -13.61 62.91
C LEU A 22 3.76 -13.32 62.85
N CYS A 23 4.43 -13.71 61.77
CA CYS A 23 5.66 -13.06 61.30
C CYS A 23 5.43 -12.65 59.84
N ALA A 24 5.36 -11.34 59.62
CA ALA A 24 5.17 -10.74 58.31
C ALA A 24 6.47 -10.83 57.49
N LEU A 25 6.45 -11.63 56.43
CA LEU A 25 7.38 -11.52 55.31
C LEU A 25 6.71 -10.65 54.25
N LEU A 26 7.20 -9.42 54.09
CA LEU A 26 6.89 -8.54 52.97
C LEU A 26 7.48 -9.17 51.70
N ALA A 27 6.67 -9.92 50.97
CA ALA A 27 6.92 -10.20 49.57
C ALA A 27 6.62 -8.91 48.78
N ALA A 28 7.67 -8.28 48.26
CA ALA A 28 7.52 -7.28 47.22
C ALA A 28 6.97 -7.98 45.96
N GLY A 29 5.65 -8.08 45.87
CA GLY A 29 4.98 -8.49 44.65
C GLY A 29 5.11 -7.36 43.64
N GLY A 30 6.06 -7.48 42.71
CA GLY A 30 5.97 -6.75 41.45
C GLY A 30 4.68 -7.20 40.78
N VAL A 31 3.71 -6.30 40.71
CA VAL A 31 2.50 -6.52 39.90
C VAL A 31 2.95 -6.50 38.45
N GLN A 32 3.24 -7.68 37.89
CA GLN A 32 3.38 -7.83 36.46
C GLN A 32 1.99 -7.53 35.87
N ALA A 33 1.88 -6.47 35.07
CA ALA A 33 0.64 -6.16 34.37
C ALA A 33 0.19 -7.41 33.62
N ALA A 34 -1.12 -7.69 33.64
CA ALA A 34 -1.66 -8.82 32.88
C ALA A 34 -1.28 -8.62 31.39
N PRO A 35 -0.85 -9.68 30.69
CA PRO A 35 -0.51 -9.56 29.28
C PRO A 35 -1.71 -9.03 28.49
N TYR A 36 -1.47 -8.10 27.56
CA TYR A 36 -2.50 -7.60 26.65
C TYR A 36 -3.21 -8.77 25.97
N THR A 37 -4.53 -8.68 25.87
CA THR A 37 -5.36 -9.65 25.17
C THR A 37 -6.05 -8.95 24.01
N GLU A 38 -5.73 -9.34 22.77
CA GLU A 38 -6.37 -8.77 21.59
C GLU A 38 -7.89 -9.03 21.61
N GLY A 39 -8.66 -7.95 21.41
CA GLY A 39 -10.12 -8.00 21.34
C GLY A 39 -10.67 -8.10 19.92
N GLY A 40 -9.87 -7.74 18.93
CA GLY A 40 -10.16 -7.80 17.51
C GLY A 40 -10.39 -9.23 17.01
N ARG A 41 -11.35 -9.37 16.10
CA ARG A 41 -11.80 -10.64 15.52
C ARG A 41 -11.69 -10.56 14.01
N ALA A 42 -11.22 -11.65 13.40
CA ALA A 42 -11.14 -11.77 11.96
C ALA A 42 -12.53 -11.59 11.32
N GLY A 43 -12.59 -10.80 10.25
CA GLY A 43 -13.83 -10.50 9.51
C GLY A 43 -14.83 -9.57 10.21
N ASP A 44 -14.49 -9.01 11.38
CA ASP A 44 -15.35 -8.09 12.13
C ASP A 44 -14.62 -6.76 12.41
N PRO A 45 -14.64 -5.78 11.48
CA PRO A 45 -13.97 -4.49 11.65
C PRO A 45 -14.36 -3.75 12.94
N ALA A 46 -15.62 -3.83 13.36
CA ALA A 46 -16.09 -3.14 14.55
C ALA A 46 -15.38 -3.62 15.82
N SER A 47 -14.98 -4.89 15.88
CA SER A 47 -14.24 -5.46 17.01
C SER A 47 -12.82 -4.89 17.18
N TRP A 48 -12.26 -4.25 16.16
CA TRP A 48 -10.92 -3.66 16.20
C TRP A 48 -10.87 -2.24 16.75
N ARG A 49 -12.04 -1.60 16.91
CA ARG A 49 -12.19 -0.21 17.41
C ARG A 49 -12.09 -0.12 18.93
N SER A 50 -10.95 -0.51 19.49
CA SER A 50 -10.60 -0.38 20.91
C SER A 50 -10.46 1.09 21.35
N ASN A 51 -10.29 1.34 22.65
CA ASN A 51 -9.97 2.69 23.15
C ASN A 51 -8.70 3.25 22.51
N GLU A 52 -7.69 2.40 22.35
CA GLU A 52 -6.41 2.70 21.71
C GLU A 52 -6.58 3.08 20.22
N PHE A 53 -7.45 2.35 19.49
CA PHE A 53 -7.82 2.70 18.11
C PHE A 53 -8.54 4.06 18.06
N ASN A 54 -9.51 4.27 18.95
CA ASN A 54 -10.31 5.50 18.95
C ASN A 54 -9.54 6.72 19.50
N ALA A 55 -8.35 6.52 20.08
CA ALA A 55 -7.50 7.61 20.55
C ALA A 55 -7.01 8.50 19.39
N ASN A 56 -6.77 7.90 18.22
CA ASN A 56 -6.48 8.62 16.98
C ASN A 56 -7.61 8.42 15.97
N TRP A 57 -8.45 9.44 15.80
CA TRP A 57 -9.57 9.40 14.85
C TRP A 57 -9.16 9.08 13.41
N GLY A 58 -7.90 9.38 13.04
CA GLY A 58 -7.36 9.13 11.71
C GLY A 58 -7.40 7.66 11.32
N LEU A 59 -7.30 6.73 12.26
CA LEU A 59 -7.42 5.29 12.01
C LEU A 59 -8.80 4.91 11.46
N GLY A 60 -9.85 5.47 12.06
CA GLY A 60 -11.23 5.27 11.59
C GLY A 60 -11.50 5.97 10.27
N ALA A 61 -10.92 7.15 10.05
CA ALA A 61 -11.10 7.92 8.81
C ALA A 61 -10.53 7.23 7.58
N ILE A 62 -9.40 6.52 7.73
CA ILE A 62 -8.78 5.76 6.64
C ILE A 62 -9.28 4.31 6.57
N HIS A 63 -10.26 3.91 7.38
CA HIS A 63 -10.79 2.53 7.43
C HIS A 63 -9.73 1.46 7.77
N ALA A 64 -8.81 1.76 8.69
CA ALA A 64 -7.76 0.82 9.08
C ALA A 64 -8.29 -0.44 9.78
N ASP A 65 -9.45 -0.35 10.45
CA ASP A 65 -10.14 -1.47 11.09
C ASP A 65 -10.53 -2.59 10.11
N GLU A 66 -10.84 -2.25 8.86
CA GLU A 66 -11.13 -3.23 7.81
C GLU A 66 -9.89 -4.05 7.44
N ALA A 67 -8.72 -3.41 7.37
CA ALA A 67 -7.45 -4.10 7.14
C ALA A 67 -7.06 -5.01 8.30
N TYR A 68 -7.27 -4.57 9.54
CA TYR A 68 -6.98 -5.39 10.72
C TYR A 68 -7.90 -6.61 10.79
N ALA A 69 -9.20 -6.43 10.51
CA ALA A 69 -10.15 -7.53 10.40
C ALA A 69 -9.80 -8.53 9.30
N ALA A 70 -9.14 -8.07 8.24
CA ALA A 70 -8.61 -8.93 7.19
C ALA A 70 -7.23 -9.54 7.51
N GLY A 71 -6.62 -9.17 8.65
CA GLY A 71 -5.36 -9.75 9.16
C GLY A 71 -4.09 -8.98 8.76
N TYR A 72 -4.21 -7.76 8.23
CA TYR A 72 -3.07 -6.96 7.79
C TYR A 72 -2.80 -5.82 8.78
N THR A 73 -1.60 -5.80 9.35
CA THR A 73 -1.20 -4.94 10.48
C THR A 73 0.17 -4.26 10.24
N GLY A 74 0.75 -4.46 9.04
CA GLY A 74 2.10 -4.04 8.69
C GLY A 74 3.18 -5.02 9.12
N LYS A 75 2.79 -6.24 9.53
CA LYS A 75 3.70 -7.28 10.01
C LYS A 75 4.75 -7.64 8.97
N GLY A 76 6.00 -7.73 9.40
CA GLY A 76 7.14 -8.06 8.54
C GLY A 76 7.59 -6.92 7.62
N GLN A 77 6.95 -5.74 7.70
CA GLN A 77 7.33 -4.57 6.94
C GLN A 77 8.11 -3.57 7.80
N LYS A 78 8.87 -2.71 7.14
CA LYS A 78 9.64 -1.62 7.75
C LYS A 78 9.09 -0.28 7.30
N VAL A 79 8.84 0.62 8.25
CA VAL A 79 8.56 2.03 7.98
C VAL A 79 9.82 2.85 8.25
N GLY A 80 10.29 3.60 7.25
CA GLY A 80 11.41 4.53 7.41
C GLY A 80 10.90 5.89 7.89
N ILE A 81 11.40 6.37 9.03
CA ILE A 81 11.09 7.71 9.58
C ILE A 81 12.36 8.55 9.50
N PHE A 82 12.47 9.38 8.46
CA PHE A 82 13.60 10.29 8.27
C PHE A 82 13.19 11.66 8.78
N ASP A 83 13.45 11.88 10.06
CA ASP A 83 12.90 12.99 10.85
C ASP A 83 13.84 13.26 12.01
N THR A 84 13.39 13.96 13.05
CA THR A 84 14.16 14.12 14.27
C THR A 84 14.13 12.87 15.15
N PRO A 85 14.93 12.79 16.24
CA PRO A 85 15.10 11.54 16.97
C PRO A 85 13.79 10.89 17.42
N VAL A 86 13.76 9.56 17.30
CA VAL A 86 12.74 8.72 17.94
C VAL A 86 13.36 8.06 19.16
N ASN A 87 12.73 8.22 20.32
CA ASN A 87 13.23 7.64 21.56
C ASN A 87 12.60 6.28 21.87
N LYS A 88 13.04 5.68 22.98
CA LYS A 88 12.48 4.44 23.54
C LYS A 88 11.17 4.69 24.31
N HIS A 89 10.16 5.27 23.66
CA HIS A 89 8.81 5.33 24.20
C HIS A 89 8.29 3.89 24.48
N PRO A 90 7.49 3.64 25.54
CA PRO A 90 6.90 2.31 25.80
C PRO A 90 6.14 1.71 24.60
N GLU A 91 5.48 2.56 23.82
CA GLU A 91 4.82 2.19 22.54
C GLU A 91 5.75 1.60 21.47
N PHE A 92 7.07 1.72 21.65
CA PHE A 92 8.08 1.13 20.77
C PHE A 92 8.84 -0.01 21.44
N ALA A 93 8.30 -0.56 22.53
CA ALA A 93 8.87 -1.72 23.20
C ALA A 93 8.83 -2.97 22.31
N GLY A 94 9.75 -3.90 22.56
CA GLY A 94 9.87 -5.15 21.80
C GLY A 94 11.14 -5.21 20.97
N ASP A 95 11.69 -6.41 20.87
CA ASP A 95 12.95 -6.64 20.17
C ASP A 95 12.80 -6.28 18.69
N GLY A 96 13.63 -5.34 18.24
CA GLY A 96 13.61 -4.86 16.86
C GLY A 96 12.43 -3.97 16.50
N LYS A 97 11.57 -3.56 17.44
CA LYS A 97 10.43 -2.69 17.14
C LYS A 97 10.87 -1.32 16.61
N LEU A 98 11.84 -0.70 17.29
CA LEU A 98 12.48 0.54 16.88
C LEU A 98 13.99 0.31 16.68
N VAL A 99 14.49 0.72 15.52
CA VAL A 99 15.91 0.73 15.18
C VAL A 99 16.31 2.16 14.83
N ASN A 100 17.04 2.80 15.73
CA ASN A 100 17.69 4.08 15.45
C ASN A 100 19.01 3.81 14.74
N VAL A 101 19.10 4.16 13.46
CA VAL A 101 20.31 3.93 12.67
C VAL A 101 21.30 5.04 12.96
N VAL A 102 22.52 4.67 13.35
CA VAL A 102 23.56 5.65 13.66
C VAL A 102 24.08 6.32 12.40
N THR A 103 24.03 7.64 12.35
CA THR A 103 24.66 8.47 11.31
C THR A 103 25.67 9.42 11.93
N GLN A 104 26.79 9.65 11.25
CA GLN A 104 27.86 10.49 11.78
C GLN A 104 28.73 11.06 10.66
N GLY A 105 29.36 12.19 10.92
CA GLY A 105 30.24 12.84 9.97
C GLY A 105 30.62 14.23 10.44
N ASN A 106 31.10 15.04 9.51
CA ASN A 106 31.33 16.46 9.72
C ASN A 106 30.37 17.24 8.83
N ARG A 107 29.74 18.26 9.41
CA ARG A 107 28.80 19.14 8.74
C ARG A 107 29.44 19.83 7.54
N ALA A 108 28.69 19.91 6.45
CA ALA A 108 29.11 20.61 5.24
C ALA A 108 28.62 22.07 5.23
N TYR A 109 27.65 22.40 6.09
CA TYR A 109 26.93 23.65 6.06
C TYR A 109 27.12 24.45 7.37
N THR A 110 27.24 25.77 7.26
CA THR A 110 27.11 26.68 8.39
C THR A 110 25.74 27.31 8.30
N ASP A 111 24.88 27.03 9.27
CA ASP A 111 23.52 27.57 9.29
C ASP A 111 23.55 29.03 9.77
N PRO A 112 23.09 29.99 8.95
CA PRO A 112 23.09 31.41 9.32
C PRO A 112 22.02 31.75 10.37
N HIS A 113 21.01 30.89 10.55
CA HIS A 113 19.92 31.03 11.51
C HIS A 113 20.17 30.27 12.82
N ARG A 114 20.98 29.20 12.77
CA ARG A 114 21.40 28.41 13.93
C ARG A 114 22.88 28.56 14.25
N THR A 115 23.19 29.43 15.20
CA THR A 115 24.58 29.75 15.58
C THR A 115 25.41 28.56 16.10
N ASP A 116 24.73 27.49 16.51
CA ASP A 116 25.27 26.21 16.99
C ASP A 116 25.63 25.22 15.87
N ILE A 117 25.30 25.52 14.61
CA ILE A 117 25.65 24.70 13.45
C ILE A 117 26.71 25.40 12.61
N LYS A 118 27.92 24.83 12.54
CA LYS A 118 28.99 25.31 11.67
C LYS A 118 29.53 24.21 10.78
N ALA A 119 29.94 24.60 9.58
CA ALA A 119 30.66 23.71 8.68
C ALA A 119 31.94 23.21 9.37
N GLY A 120 32.18 21.90 9.31
CA GLY A 120 33.26 21.22 10.01
C GLY A 120 32.90 20.68 11.39
N ASP A 121 31.78 21.10 11.99
CA ASP A 121 31.32 20.54 13.26
C ASP A 121 30.99 19.06 13.10
N ARG A 122 31.33 18.26 14.12
CA ARG A 122 31.01 16.84 14.11
C ARG A 122 29.55 16.63 14.47
N PHE A 123 28.84 15.82 13.69
CA PHE A 123 27.53 15.31 14.06
C PHE A 123 27.62 13.81 14.35
N TYR A 124 26.79 13.36 15.29
CA TYR A 124 26.62 11.97 15.67
C TYR A 124 25.18 11.81 16.17
N PHE A 125 24.38 11.06 15.41
CA PHE A 125 23.00 10.80 15.74
C PHE A 125 22.80 9.30 15.95
N ASP A 126 22.24 8.94 17.10
CA ASP A 126 21.93 7.55 17.50
C ASP A 126 20.49 7.42 18.02
N GLY A 127 19.66 8.43 17.73
CA GLY A 127 18.30 8.57 18.24
C GLY A 127 18.21 9.12 19.67
N THR A 128 19.33 9.55 20.27
CA THR A 128 19.28 10.37 21.48
C THR A 128 18.69 11.74 21.14
N PHE A 129 17.71 12.16 21.93
CA PHE A 129 17.12 13.48 21.81
C PHE A 129 18.14 14.59 22.02
N HIS A 130 18.01 15.65 21.25
CA HIS A 130 18.79 16.87 21.37
C HIS A 130 17.87 18.09 21.43
N PHE A 131 18.44 19.23 21.82
CA PHE A 131 17.72 20.49 22.02
C PHE A 131 18.22 21.54 21.04
N TYR A 132 17.28 22.24 20.39
CA TYR A 132 17.58 23.42 19.59
C TYR A 132 17.68 24.66 20.47
N ASN A 133 18.67 25.52 20.15
CA ASN A 133 18.93 26.77 20.86
C ASN A 133 19.05 26.62 22.40
N GLY A 134 19.37 25.41 22.87
CA GLY A 134 19.48 25.05 24.29
C GLY A 134 18.16 25.00 25.07
N ALA A 135 16.99 25.05 24.40
CA ALA A 135 15.70 25.16 25.10
C ALA A 135 14.56 24.32 24.49
N THR A 136 14.53 24.11 23.18
CA THR A 136 13.43 23.39 22.51
C THR A 136 13.82 21.95 22.25
N LEU A 137 13.13 21.00 22.88
CA LEU A 137 13.35 19.57 22.67
C LEU A 137 12.94 19.18 21.24
N SER A 138 13.85 18.53 20.52
CA SER A 138 13.53 17.94 19.22
C SER A 138 12.71 16.67 19.41
N ASN A 139 11.38 16.78 19.37
CA ASN A 139 10.46 15.67 19.65
C ASN A 139 9.44 15.44 18.52
N HIS A 140 9.72 15.95 17.33
CA HIS A 140 8.80 15.81 16.20
C HIS A 140 8.75 14.36 15.71
N GLY A 141 9.90 13.73 15.48
CA GLY A 141 9.98 12.37 14.93
C GLY A 141 9.32 11.30 15.80
N VAL A 142 9.36 11.42 17.14
CA VAL A 142 8.68 10.47 18.04
C VAL A 142 7.16 10.46 17.82
N HIS A 143 6.55 11.60 17.47
CA HIS A 143 5.11 11.67 17.17
C HIS A 143 4.77 11.09 15.81
N VAL A 144 5.61 11.39 14.80
CA VAL A 144 5.52 10.81 13.45
C VAL A 144 5.61 9.27 13.50
N ALA A 145 6.61 8.75 14.23
CA ALA A 145 6.82 7.31 14.41
C ALA A 145 5.64 6.62 15.10
N GLY A 146 5.02 7.28 16.09
CA GLY A 146 3.85 6.75 16.79
C GLY A 146 2.65 6.57 15.87
N ILE A 147 2.37 7.55 15.01
CA ILE A 147 1.27 7.49 14.03
C ILE A 147 1.49 6.33 13.04
N SER A 148 2.72 6.15 12.56
CA SER A 148 3.01 5.08 11.61
C SER A 148 2.97 3.69 12.25
N GLY A 149 3.55 3.53 13.44
CA GLY A 149 3.83 2.19 13.95
C GLY A 149 3.98 2.05 15.46
N ALA A 150 3.37 2.89 16.31
CA ALA A 150 3.23 2.55 17.73
C ALA A 150 2.58 1.16 17.91
N ASN A 151 3.00 0.42 18.93
CA ASN A 151 2.47 -0.91 19.24
C ASN A 151 0.97 -0.85 19.52
N ARG A 152 0.34 -2.01 19.38
CA ARG A 152 -1.01 -2.24 19.88
C ARG A 152 -0.94 -3.08 21.14
N ASP A 153 -1.03 -2.45 22.29
CA ASP A 153 -0.82 -3.09 23.60
C ASP A 153 -1.91 -2.80 24.63
N GLY A 154 -2.97 -2.08 24.22
CA GLY A 154 -4.09 -1.72 25.08
C GLY A 154 -3.86 -0.47 25.93
N THR A 155 -2.73 0.21 25.78
CA THR A 155 -2.38 1.47 26.44
C THR A 155 -2.36 2.60 25.41
N GLY A 156 -2.74 3.82 25.80
CA GLY A 156 -2.49 5.00 24.97
C GLY A 156 -3.14 4.94 23.57
N MET A 157 -2.30 4.77 22.55
CA MET A 157 -2.67 4.76 21.12
C MET A 157 -1.76 3.82 20.35
N HIS A 158 -2.22 3.35 19.18
CA HIS A 158 -1.41 2.52 18.29
C HIS A 158 -1.26 3.18 16.91
N GLY A 159 -0.21 2.80 16.20
CA GLY A 159 0.03 3.25 14.83
C GLY A 159 -0.85 2.52 13.81
N VAL A 160 -0.86 3.02 12.57
CA VAL A 160 -1.56 2.36 11.45
C VAL A 160 -0.96 0.97 11.15
N ALA A 161 0.37 0.84 11.22
CA ALA A 161 1.09 -0.40 11.00
C ALA A 161 1.73 -0.88 12.32
N PHE A 162 0.91 -1.19 13.31
CA PHE A 162 1.37 -1.48 14.67
C PHE A 162 2.27 -2.71 14.81
N ASP A 163 2.29 -3.63 13.84
CA ASP A 163 3.22 -4.78 13.80
C ASP A 163 4.46 -4.54 12.91
N SER A 164 4.62 -3.34 12.34
CA SER A 164 5.80 -2.99 11.56
C SER A 164 7.01 -2.67 12.43
N GLN A 165 8.20 -2.79 11.85
CA GLN A 165 9.45 -2.27 12.42
C GLN A 165 9.64 -0.80 12.00
N ILE A 166 10.04 0.04 12.95
CA ILE A 166 10.38 1.44 12.70
C ILE A 166 11.89 1.56 12.52
N ILE A 167 12.31 2.04 11.35
CA ILE A 167 13.69 2.45 11.08
C ILE A 167 13.73 3.97 11.18
N SER A 168 14.34 4.50 12.24
CA SER A 168 14.47 5.94 12.45
C SER A 168 15.87 6.40 12.09
N VAL A 169 15.95 7.50 11.37
CA VAL A 169 17.19 8.20 11.05
C VAL A 169 16.98 9.67 11.34
N ASP A 170 17.90 10.25 12.12
CA ASP A 170 17.88 11.66 12.48
C ASP A 170 18.36 12.53 11.31
N ASN A 171 17.57 13.54 10.96
CA ASN A 171 17.91 14.56 9.96
C ASN A 171 18.28 15.93 10.58
N ASP A 172 18.26 16.06 11.91
CA ASP A 172 18.52 17.29 12.68
C ASP A 172 17.62 18.48 12.29
N ASN A 173 16.43 18.17 11.77
CA ASN A 173 15.49 19.18 11.29
C ASN A 173 14.03 18.87 11.68
N ASP A 174 13.50 19.66 12.63
CA ASP A 174 12.11 19.59 13.14
C ASP A 174 11.06 20.25 12.20
N GLY A 175 11.44 20.81 11.03
CA GLY A 175 10.50 21.55 10.17
C GLY A 175 11.10 22.15 8.89
N PRO A 176 10.41 23.07 8.19
CA PRO A 176 10.98 23.71 7.01
C PRO A 176 12.19 24.58 7.39
N ALA A 177 13.31 24.41 6.68
CA ALA A 177 14.56 25.14 6.93
C ALA A 177 14.36 26.65 6.69
N TYR A 178 14.37 27.46 7.75
CA TYR A 178 14.18 28.92 7.86
C TYR A 178 14.45 29.75 6.58
N GLY A 179 13.58 29.66 5.57
CA GLY A 179 13.70 30.40 4.31
C GLY A 179 14.77 29.88 3.32
N GLU A 180 15.49 28.80 3.62
CA GLU A 180 16.68 28.37 2.87
C GLU A 180 16.52 26.96 2.28
N PHE A 181 15.96 26.86 1.07
CA PHE A 181 15.89 25.61 0.32
C PHE A 181 17.26 25.07 -0.14
N LEU A 182 18.31 25.88 -0.05
CA LEU A 182 19.71 25.45 -0.20
C LEU A 182 20.40 25.15 1.15
N GLY A 183 19.69 25.30 2.27
CA GLY A 183 20.23 25.21 3.63
C GLY A 183 20.27 23.80 4.24
N LEU A 184 19.96 22.77 3.45
CA LEU A 184 20.09 21.38 3.92
C LEU A 184 21.57 21.04 4.08
N ASP A 185 21.99 20.59 5.28
CA ASP A 185 23.36 20.09 5.44
C ASP A 185 23.53 18.81 4.62
N GLY A 186 24.31 18.94 3.54
CA GLY A 186 24.57 17.87 2.59
C GLY A 186 25.20 16.62 3.21
N SER A 187 26.05 16.77 4.23
CA SER A 187 26.66 15.62 4.91
C SER A 187 25.66 14.87 5.77
N VAL A 188 24.83 15.59 6.52
CA VAL A 188 23.78 15.01 7.38
C VAL A 188 22.74 14.30 6.51
N THR A 189 22.21 15.00 5.52
CA THR A 189 21.16 14.46 4.64
C THR A 189 21.65 13.29 3.79
N ASN A 190 22.88 13.35 3.25
CA ASN A 190 23.46 12.21 2.52
C ASN A 190 23.61 10.98 3.42
N ALA A 191 24.18 11.15 4.62
CA ALA A 191 24.33 10.04 5.56
C ALA A 191 22.97 9.44 5.92
N GLY A 192 21.95 10.28 6.10
CA GLY A 192 20.61 9.85 6.42
C GLY A 192 19.91 9.08 5.30
N TRP A 193 19.96 9.59 4.06
CA TRP A 193 19.41 8.89 2.89
C TRP A 193 20.09 7.54 2.65
N GLN A 194 21.42 7.49 2.73
CA GLN A 194 22.15 6.23 2.61
C GLN A 194 21.79 5.25 3.73
N ALA A 195 21.63 5.74 4.97
CA ALA A 195 21.17 4.92 6.09
C ALA A 195 19.78 4.31 5.81
N MET A 196 18.82 5.12 5.35
CA MET A 196 17.49 4.62 4.98
C MET A 196 17.56 3.55 3.89
N ILE A 197 18.21 3.87 2.77
CA ILE A 197 18.34 2.96 1.62
C ILE A 197 18.98 1.63 2.06
N ASN A 198 20.05 1.69 2.85
CA ASN A 198 20.83 0.51 3.25
C ASN A 198 20.12 -0.36 4.31
N ASN A 199 19.06 0.14 4.95
CA ASN A 199 18.28 -0.62 5.93
C ASN A 199 17.08 -1.36 5.33
N GLY A 200 16.96 -1.39 4.00
CA GLY A 200 15.97 -2.20 3.28
C GLY A 200 14.52 -1.75 3.54
N VAL A 201 14.31 -0.46 3.85
CA VAL A 201 12.97 0.12 3.88
C VAL A 201 12.39 0.15 2.46
N ARG A 202 11.07 0.04 2.36
CA ARG A 202 10.32 0.17 1.10
C ARG A 202 9.47 1.43 1.03
N VAL A 203 9.34 2.12 2.16
CA VAL A 203 8.67 3.42 2.29
C VAL A 203 9.44 4.30 3.25
N ILE A 204 9.60 5.58 2.91
CA ILE A 204 10.26 6.59 3.74
C ILE A 204 9.30 7.77 3.94
N ASN A 205 8.99 8.05 5.19
CA ASN A 205 8.28 9.24 5.64
C ASN A 205 9.27 10.41 5.79
N ASN A 206 8.98 11.52 5.13
CA ASN A 206 9.67 12.78 5.31
C ASN A 206 8.65 13.84 5.75
N SER A 207 8.65 14.17 7.04
CA SER A 207 7.77 15.19 7.61
C SER A 207 8.52 16.50 7.87
N TRP A 208 9.44 16.82 6.96
CA TRP A 208 10.25 18.02 6.86
C TRP A 208 10.17 18.55 5.42
N GLY A 209 10.54 19.80 5.21
CA GLY A 209 10.47 20.45 3.90
C GLY A 209 11.51 21.56 3.79
N VAL A 210 11.37 22.38 2.75
CA VAL A 210 12.17 23.59 2.58
C VAL A 210 11.25 24.79 2.58
N SER A 211 11.61 25.85 3.32
CA SER A 211 10.69 26.98 3.48
C SER A 211 10.37 27.66 2.16
N ILE A 212 9.14 28.17 2.08
CA ILE A 212 8.75 29.20 1.13
C ILE A 212 9.42 30.52 1.58
N PRO A 213 10.24 31.19 0.74
CA PRO A 213 11.03 32.33 1.18
C PRO A 213 10.22 33.53 1.70
N ASP A 214 10.67 34.11 2.82
CA ASP A 214 10.02 35.24 3.50
C ASP A 214 9.89 36.51 2.64
N PHE A 215 10.72 36.70 1.61
CA PHE A 215 10.63 37.89 0.74
C PHE A 215 9.44 37.85 -0.23
N LEU A 216 8.75 36.71 -0.33
CA LEU A 216 7.44 36.66 -0.97
C LEU A 216 6.34 37.19 -0.02
N SER A 217 6.63 37.45 1.26
CA SER A 217 5.66 37.85 2.29
C SER A 217 5.38 39.35 2.40
N ASP A 218 4.30 39.79 1.76
CA ASP A 218 3.81 41.17 1.82
C ASP A 218 3.00 41.51 3.10
N ASN A 219 3.46 41.07 4.29
CA ASN A 219 3.05 41.53 5.63
C ASN A 219 1.54 41.83 5.88
N GLY A 220 0.63 40.97 5.39
CA GLY A 220 -0.64 40.69 6.08
C GLY A 220 -1.74 41.76 6.10
N LYS A 221 -1.81 42.67 5.10
CA LYS A 221 -2.92 43.65 4.99
C LYS A 221 -3.97 43.34 3.92
N LYS A 222 -3.84 42.23 3.17
CA LYS A 222 -4.79 41.84 2.11
C LYS A 222 -5.22 40.36 2.26
N PRO A 223 -6.52 40.04 2.08
CA PRO A 223 -7.02 38.66 1.96
C PRO A 223 -6.53 37.92 0.69
N ASP A 224 -5.81 38.62 -0.20
CA ASP A 224 -5.52 38.19 -1.59
C ASP A 224 -4.01 37.96 -1.86
N ALA A 225 -3.19 37.63 -0.85
CA ALA A 225 -1.78 37.21 -0.97
C ALA A 225 -1.37 36.46 0.32
N LEU A 226 -0.50 35.45 0.39
CA LEU A 226 0.63 34.96 -0.42
C LEU A 226 0.31 33.58 -1.04
N HIS A 227 0.69 33.34 -2.30
CA HIS A 227 0.54 32.07 -3.01
C HIS A 227 1.88 31.62 -3.59
N PHE A 228 2.41 30.52 -3.08
CA PHE A 228 3.50 29.75 -3.70
C PHE A 228 2.89 28.81 -4.73
N GLU A 229 3.30 28.96 -5.98
CA GLU A 229 2.77 28.24 -7.13
C GLU A 229 3.88 27.43 -7.82
N LEU A 230 3.51 26.72 -8.89
CA LEU A 230 4.44 25.97 -9.71
C LEU A 230 5.65 26.81 -10.19
N LYS A 231 5.44 28.09 -10.54
CA LYS A 231 6.53 28.96 -11.01
C LYS A 231 7.60 29.17 -9.93
N ASP A 232 7.19 29.28 -8.67
CA ASP A 232 8.09 29.52 -7.54
C ASP A 232 8.84 28.21 -7.18
N ALA A 233 8.14 27.07 -7.26
CA ALA A 233 8.77 25.75 -7.18
C ALA A 233 9.79 25.51 -8.31
N GLN A 234 9.50 25.99 -9.53
CA GLN A 234 10.42 25.93 -10.66
C GLN A 234 11.67 26.79 -10.40
N GLU A 235 11.51 28.00 -9.85
CA GLU A 235 12.65 28.86 -9.48
C GLU A 235 13.54 28.22 -8.39
N GLN A 236 12.94 27.52 -7.43
CA GLN A 236 13.69 26.71 -6.46
C GLN A 236 14.42 25.56 -7.16
N PHE A 237 13.74 24.83 -8.07
CA PHE A 237 14.35 23.71 -8.78
C PHE A 237 15.50 24.14 -9.70
N ASP A 238 15.40 25.29 -10.37
CA ASP A 238 16.47 25.82 -11.23
C ASP A 238 17.77 26.06 -10.46
N GLN A 239 17.67 26.34 -9.16
CA GLN A 239 18.81 26.49 -8.25
C GLN A 239 19.31 25.16 -7.68
N VAL A 240 18.41 24.21 -7.42
CA VAL A 240 18.75 22.86 -6.96
C VAL A 240 19.42 22.03 -8.06
N LYS A 241 18.93 22.14 -9.29
CA LYS A 241 19.37 21.36 -10.46
C LYS A 241 20.89 21.33 -10.66
N PRO A 242 21.64 22.45 -10.64
CA PRO A 242 23.09 22.42 -10.79
C PRO A 242 23.84 21.78 -9.60
N LEU A 243 23.19 21.60 -8.46
CA LEU A 243 23.77 20.99 -7.26
C LEU A 243 23.57 19.47 -7.21
N LEU A 244 22.66 18.92 -8.02
CA LEU A 244 22.42 17.48 -8.08
C LEU A 244 23.72 16.72 -8.41
N GLY A 245 23.96 15.62 -7.69
CA GLY A 245 25.22 14.87 -7.75
C GLY A 245 26.40 15.47 -6.97
N SER A 246 26.25 16.64 -6.34
CA SER A 246 27.22 17.21 -5.41
C SER A 246 26.80 17.00 -3.95
N LEU A 247 27.72 17.24 -3.01
CA LEU A 247 27.40 17.18 -1.58
C LEU A 247 26.34 18.23 -1.19
N ALA A 248 26.38 19.42 -1.77
CA ALA A 248 25.41 20.49 -1.47
C ALA A 248 23.97 20.14 -1.93
N GLY A 249 23.83 19.33 -2.99
CA GLY A 249 22.54 18.86 -3.47
C GLY A 249 22.11 17.50 -2.87
N ALA A 250 22.85 16.97 -1.89
CA ALA A 250 22.65 15.60 -1.44
C ALA A 250 21.30 15.33 -0.76
N GLY A 251 20.67 16.36 -0.17
CA GLY A 251 19.31 16.26 0.36
C GLY A 251 18.28 15.90 -0.71
N TYR A 252 18.44 16.45 -1.92
CA TYR A 252 17.58 16.17 -3.07
C TYR A 252 18.01 14.91 -3.82
N GLN A 253 19.32 14.77 -4.04
CA GLN A 253 19.88 13.62 -4.76
C GLN A 253 19.59 12.30 -4.03
N GLY A 254 19.70 12.28 -2.70
CA GLY A 254 19.41 11.08 -1.92
C GLY A 254 17.94 10.66 -2.00
N ALA A 255 17.00 11.62 -2.05
CA ALA A 255 15.59 11.35 -2.25
C ALA A 255 15.31 10.76 -3.65
N ILE A 256 15.93 11.34 -4.69
CA ILE A 256 15.88 10.82 -6.07
C ILE A 256 16.44 9.39 -6.13
N ASP A 257 17.59 9.16 -5.51
CA ASP A 257 18.25 7.85 -5.50
C ASP A 257 17.42 6.79 -4.76
N ALA A 258 16.74 7.17 -3.67
CA ALA A 258 15.81 6.29 -2.97
C ALA A 258 14.63 5.89 -3.87
N ALA A 259 13.97 6.86 -4.51
CA ALA A 259 12.85 6.60 -5.41
C ALA A 259 13.25 5.70 -6.60
N ARG A 260 14.43 5.93 -7.19
CA ARG A 260 15.01 5.08 -8.25
C ARG A 260 15.34 3.65 -7.81
N LYS A 261 15.45 3.41 -6.50
CA LYS A 261 15.64 2.08 -5.89
C LYS A 261 14.32 1.41 -5.49
N ASN A 262 13.20 1.82 -6.08
CA ASN A 262 11.87 1.26 -5.81
C ASN A 262 11.45 1.42 -4.33
N ILE A 263 11.88 2.51 -3.70
CA ILE A 263 11.45 2.92 -2.36
C ILE A 263 10.43 4.05 -2.54
N LEU A 264 9.24 3.89 -1.97
CA LEU A 264 8.23 4.95 -2.00
C LEU A 264 8.63 6.09 -1.07
N VAL A 265 8.91 7.26 -1.63
CA VAL A 265 9.30 8.46 -0.89
C VAL A 265 8.06 9.32 -0.67
N LEU A 266 7.72 9.57 0.59
CA LEU A 266 6.58 10.36 0.99
C LEU A 266 7.05 11.68 1.58
N PHE A 267 6.49 12.79 1.11
CA PHE A 267 6.75 14.11 1.67
C PHE A 267 5.47 14.80 2.10
N ALA A 268 5.51 15.43 3.27
CA ALA A 268 4.48 16.36 3.70
C ALA A 268 4.32 17.51 2.68
N ALA A 269 3.08 17.91 2.36
CA ALA A 269 2.84 18.95 1.35
C ALA A 269 3.30 20.36 1.78
N GLY A 270 3.47 20.61 3.08
CA GLY A 270 3.77 21.94 3.65
C GLY A 270 2.67 22.42 4.61
N ASN A 271 2.99 23.44 5.41
CA ASN A 271 2.10 23.95 6.47
C ASN A 271 1.81 25.47 6.33
N ASP A 272 1.94 25.99 5.11
CA ASP A 272 1.95 27.43 4.84
C ASP A 272 0.55 28.00 4.57
N GLY A 273 -0.51 27.18 4.63
CA GLY A 273 -1.90 27.60 4.46
C GLY A 273 -2.15 28.38 3.17
N ASN A 274 -3.12 29.32 3.19
CA ASN A 274 -3.30 30.37 2.18
C ASN A 274 -3.24 29.93 0.71
N TYR A 275 -3.74 28.73 0.38
CA TYR A 275 -3.71 28.19 -0.98
C TYR A 275 -2.29 27.97 -1.54
N ASN A 276 -1.26 27.91 -0.70
CA ASN A 276 0.09 27.54 -1.09
C ASN A 276 0.14 26.10 -1.61
N GLN A 277 1.01 25.87 -2.59
CA GLN A 277 1.30 24.57 -3.18
C GLN A 277 2.61 24.01 -2.59
N PRO A 278 2.94 22.73 -2.82
CA PRO A 278 4.11 22.12 -2.21
C PRO A 278 5.41 22.73 -2.70
N ASP A 279 6.39 22.86 -1.80
CA ASP A 279 7.74 23.32 -2.14
C ASP A 279 8.46 22.37 -3.13
N VAL A 280 9.66 22.74 -3.57
CA VAL A 280 10.44 21.93 -4.53
C VAL A 280 10.79 20.54 -4.02
N ILE A 281 11.00 20.35 -2.71
CA ILE A 281 11.39 19.01 -2.22
C ILE A 281 10.16 18.11 -2.19
N SER A 282 9.02 18.61 -1.72
CA SER A 282 7.77 17.87 -1.67
C SER A 282 7.24 17.55 -3.07
N GLY A 283 7.37 18.48 -4.02
CA GLY A 283 6.95 18.32 -5.41
C GLY A 283 8.04 17.86 -6.39
N LEU A 284 9.17 17.33 -5.91
CA LEU A 284 10.36 17.04 -6.72
C LEU A 284 10.08 16.16 -7.95
N ALA A 285 9.12 15.23 -7.84
CA ALA A 285 8.70 14.34 -8.91
C ALA A 285 8.12 15.06 -10.14
N TYR A 286 7.62 16.30 -10.00
CA TYR A 286 7.22 17.11 -11.14
C TYR A 286 8.43 17.50 -12.01
N PHE A 287 9.57 17.77 -11.38
CA PHE A 287 10.78 18.24 -12.07
C PHE A 287 11.75 17.10 -12.45
N VAL A 288 11.57 15.93 -11.85
CA VAL A 288 12.32 14.70 -12.12
C VAL A 288 11.32 13.58 -12.42
N PRO A 289 10.75 13.53 -13.65
CA PRO A 289 9.57 12.70 -13.91
C PRO A 289 9.77 11.19 -13.68
N ASP A 290 11.00 10.69 -13.81
CA ASP A 290 11.31 9.26 -13.65
C ASP A 290 11.13 8.73 -12.21
N ILE A 291 11.06 9.62 -11.20
CA ILE A 291 10.80 9.23 -9.81
C ILE A 291 9.32 9.27 -9.43
N ALA A 292 8.45 9.85 -10.25
CA ALA A 292 7.03 10.03 -9.94
C ALA A 292 6.27 8.74 -9.57
N PRO A 293 6.55 7.57 -10.17
CA PRO A 293 5.91 6.32 -9.74
C PRO A 293 6.20 5.95 -8.28
N ASN A 294 7.34 6.38 -7.71
CA ASN A 294 7.77 6.09 -6.34
C ASN A 294 7.75 7.34 -5.45
N TRP A 295 6.86 8.30 -5.71
CA TRP A 295 6.77 9.54 -4.96
C TRP A 295 5.32 9.90 -4.63
N LEU A 296 5.06 10.38 -3.40
CA LEU A 296 3.79 11.03 -3.07
C LEU A 296 4.00 12.27 -2.20
N SER A 297 3.28 13.34 -2.54
CA SER A 297 3.05 14.47 -1.65
C SER A 297 1.80 14.22 -0.81
N VAL A 298 1.79 14.67 0.45
CA VAL A 298 0.68 14.38 1.38
C VAL A 298 0.09 15.65 1.98
N ALA A 299 -1.14 15.97 1.58
CA ALA A 299 -1.94 17.05 2.16
C ALA A 299 -2.66 16.60 3.43
N SER A 300 -2.96 17.56 4.32
CA SER A 300 -3.58 17.31 5.62
C SER A 300 -5.07 17.61 5.58
N VAL A 301 -5.87 16.71 6.15
CA VAL A 301 -7.30 16.94 6.42
C VAL A 301 -7.62 16.98 7.91
N ALA A 302 -8.76 17.59 8.23
CA ALA A 302 -9.34 17.72 9.55
C ALA A 302 -10.76 17.14 9.57
N GLN A 303 -11.19 16.67 10.74
CA GLN A 303 -12.62 16.44 11.01
C GLN A 303 -13.38 17.76 10.90
N ASP A 304 -14.48 17.73 10.16
CA ASP A 304 -15.44 18.81 10.09
C ASP A 304 -16.77 18.35 10.68
N ASP A 305 -16.92 18.52 11.99
CA ASP A 305 -18.13 18.15 12.74
C ASP A 305 -19.38 18.94 12.29
N ALA A 306 -19.19 20.03 11.55
CA ALA A 306 -20.27 20.86 10.99
C ALA A 306 -20.61 20.52 9.52
N SER A 307 -19.87 19.60 8.89
CA SER A 307 -20.05 19.23 7.49
C SER A 307 -21.42 18.59 7.25
N THR A 308 -22.11 19.05 6.21
CA THR A 308 -23.29 18.37 5.64
C THR A 308 -22.95 17.56 4.39
N ASN A 309 -21.67 17.47 4.03
CA ASN A 309 -21.21 16.70 2.88
C ASN A 309 -21.23 15.19 3.20
N SER A 310 -21.24 14.37 2.14
CA SER A 310 -21.16 12.91 2.28
C SER A 310 -19.88 12.43 2.97
N VAL A 311 -18.82 13.24 2.95
CA VAL A 311 -17.57 12.99 3.67
C VAL A 311 -17.33 14.09 4.71
N PRO A 312 -17.24 13.76 6.02
CA PRO A 312 -17.15 14.73 7.11
C PRO A 312 -15.72 15.23 7.36
N TYR A 313 -14.94 15.42 6.30
CA TYR A 313 -13.56 15.88 6.37
C TYR A 313 -13.34 17.07 5.44
N THR A 314 -12.48 17.99 5.83
CA THR A 314 -12.07 19.13 5.02
C THR A 314 -10.57 19.31 5.06
N ILE A 315 -10.01 20.02 4.09
CA ILE A 315 -8.59 20.39 4.12
C ILE A 315 -8.27 21.12 5.42
N SER A 316 -7.16 20.77 6.07
CA SER A 316 -6.69 21.51 7.23
C SER A 316 -6.33 22.94 6.81
N SER A 317 -6.71 23.94 7.61
CA SER A 317 -6.50 25.36 7.28
C SER A 317 -5.03 25.76 7.08
N PHE A 318 -4.11 25.03 7.72
CA PHE A 318 -2.66 25.19 7.57
C PHE A 318 -2.07 24.40 6.40
N SER A 319 -2.79 23.42 5.84
CA SER A 319 -2.21 22.55 4.82
C SER A 319 -1.88 23.36 3.57
N SER A 320 -0.66 23.21 3.06
CA SER A 320 -0.45 23.41 1.64
C SER A 320 -1.32 22.41 0.87
N ARG A 321 -1.87 22.86 -0.25
CA ARG A 321 -2.74 22.06 -1.11
C ARG A 321 -1.91 21.16 -2.00
N CYS A 322 -2.52 20.18 -2.64
CA CYS A 322 -1.81 19.38 -3.63
C CYS A 322 -1.30 20.22 -4.82
N GLY A 323 -2.10 21.17 -5.33
CA GLY A 323 -1.67 22.10 -6.38
C GLY A 323 -1.10 21.38 -7.62
N TYR A 324 0.06 21.81 -8.09
CA TYR A 324 0.76 21.20 -9.23
C TYR A 324 1.19 19.73 -9.00
N THR A 325 1.19 19.26 -7.75
CA THR A 325 1.49 17.86 -7.41
C THR A 325 0.26 16.96 -7.45
N ALA A 326 -0.92 17.48 -7.78
CA ALA A 326 -2.20 16.75 -7.66
C ALA A 326 -2.20 15.35 -8.28
N SER A 327 -1.50 15.13 -9.39
CA SER A 327 -1.41 13.80 -10.05
C SER A 327 -0.60 12.76 -9.27
N PHE A 328 0.16 13.16 -8.24
CA PHE A 328 0.89 12.28 -7.32
C PHE A 328 0.71 12.71 -5.85
N CYS A 329 -0.40 13.37 -5.53
CA CYS A 329 -0.72 13.81 -4.17
C CYS A 329 -1.93 13.08 -3.61
N VAL A 330 -1.86 12.71 -2.35
CA VAL A 330 -2.99 12.15 -1.58
C VAL A 330 -3.22 13.01 -0.34
N SER A 331 -4.42 12.90 0.22
CA SER A 331 -4.80 13.56 1.47
C SER A 331 -4.91 12.55 2.62
N SER A 332 -4.65 13.01 3.85
CA SER A 332 -4.67 12.13 5.02
C SER A 332 -4.89 12.91 6.34
N PRO A 333 -5.42 12.28 7.41
CA PRO A 333 -5.67 12.94 8.71
C PRO A 333 -4.42 13.62 9.30
N GLY A 334 -4.46 14.93 9.50
CA GLY A 334 -3.32 15.70 10.04
C GLY A 334 -3.67 16.79 11.06
N SER A 335 -4.95 16.97 11.40
CA SER A 335 -5.38 17.88 12.47
C SER A 335 -5.81 17.13 13.73
N LYS A 336 -5.36 17.63 14.89
CA LYS A 336 -5.63 17.07 16.24
C LYS A 336 -5.32 15.57 16.29
N ILE A 337 -4.15 15.20 15.79
CA ILE A 337 -3.71 13.80 15.76
C ILE A 337 -3.02 13.49 17.08
N TYR A 338 -3.60 12.55 17.82
CA TYR A 338 -3.06 12.06 19.08
C TYR A 338 -2.02 10.98 18.82
N SER A 339 -0.81 11.17 19.35
CA SER A 339 0.27 10.19 19.24
C SER A 339 1.32 10.39 20.35
N THR A 340 2.36 9.57 20.33
CA THR A 340 3.47 9.60 21.27
C THR A 340 4.22 10.92 21.22
N VAL A 341 4.60 11.44 22.38
CA VAL A 341 5.45 12.63 22.52
C VAL A 341 6.51 12.36 23.59
N ALA A 342 7.53 13.21 23.60
CA ALA A 342 8.48 13.30 24.69
C ALA A 342 8.47 14.72 25.25
N ASN A 343 8.45 14.85 26.56
CA ASN A 343 8.39 16.12 27.28
C ASN A 343 9.57 16.25 28.25
N GLY A 344 10.09 17.47 28.43
CA GLY A 344 11.14 17.77 29.41
C GLY A 344 12.16 18.78 28.90
N SER A 345 12.92 19.37 29.82
CA SER A 345 13.98 20.35 29.56
C SER A 345 15.39 19.84 29.87
N ASP A 346 15.51 18.61 30.39
CA ASP A 346 16.78 17.92 30.63
C ASP A 346 16.78 16.61 29.81
N PRO A 347 17.77 16.39 28.91
CA PRO A 347 17.91 15.15 28.15
C PRO A 347 17.90 13.88 29.01
N ASN A 348 18.31 13.96 30.28
CA ASN A 348 18.37 12.83 31.20
C ASN A 348 17.06 12.59 31.97
N GLN A 349 16.09 13.49 31.85
CA GLN A 349 14.80 13.42 32.57
C GLN A 349 13.60 13.56 31.64
N LEU A 350 13.76 13.16 30.37
CA LEU A 350 12.68 13.18 29.41
C LEU A 350 11.59 12.17 29.79
N VAL A 351 10.34 12.61 29.66
CA VAL A 351 9.14 11.85 29.99
C VAL A 351 8.42 11.48 28.69
N SER A 352 8.19 10.18 28.52
CA SER A 352 7.31 9.63 27.49
C SER A 352 5.85 9.93 27.84
N ASP A 353 5.10 10.50 26.90
CA ASP A 353 3.71 10.91 27.08
C ASP A 353 2.96 10.86 25.73
N TYR A 354 1.72 11.31 25.70
CA TYR A 354 0.91 11.39 24.49
C TYR A 354 0.32 12.78 24.32
N GLY A 355 0.20 13.23 23.07
CA GLY A 355 -0.27 14.58 22.78
C GLY A 355 -0.84 14.74 21.39
N ASN A 356 -1.66 15.79 21.24
CA ASN A 356 -2.21 16.19 19.95
C ASN A 356 -1.23 17.12 19.23
N LYS A 357 -0.91 16.82 17.97
CA LYS A 357 -0.22 17.73 17.05
C LYS A 357 -1.06 17.99 15.79
N ASN A 358 -0.69 19.04 15.07
CA ASN A 358 -1.30 19.43 13.80
C ASN A 358 -0.19 19.62 12.78
N GLY A 359 -0.38 19.11 11.56
CA GLY A 359 0.55 19.32 10.46
C GLY A 359 0.35 18.30 9.33
N THR A 360 0.78 18.65 8.12
CA THR A 360 1.01 17.65 7.05
C THR A 360 2.04 16.60 7.49
N SER A 361 2.89 16.95 8.46
CA SER A 361 3.76 16.04 9.20
C SER A 361 3.04 14.92 9.96
N MET A 362 1.78 15.11 10.36
CA MET A 362 0.95 14.08 10.99
C MET A 362 0.08 13.33 9.95
N ALA A 363 -0.17 13.93 8.79
CA ALA A 363 -0.86 13.28 7.67
C ALA A 363 0.00 12.22 6.97
N THR A 364 1.26 12.55 6.69
CA THR A 364 2.25 11.68 6.03
C THR A 364 2.48 10.33 6.74
N PRO A 365 2.61 10.25 8.08
CA PRO A 365 2.83 8.97 8.74
C PRO A 365 1.63 8.02 8.73
N HIS A 366 0.40 8.52 8.55
CA HIS A 366 -0.76 7.65 8.29
C HIS A 366 -0.62 6.96 6.92
N VAL A 367 -0.20 7.71 5.89
CA VAL A 367 0.11 7.17 4.55
C VAL A 367 1.24 6.14 4.65
N THR A 368 2.30 6.45 5.39
CA THR A 368 3.45 5.55 5.61
C THR A 368 3.03 4.22 6.21
N GLY A 369 2.21 4.25 7.27
CA GLY A 369 1.70 3.03 7.88
C GLY A 369 0.72 2.28 6.98
N ALA A 370 -0.16 2.97 6.25
CA ALA A 370 -1.05 2.34 5.27
C ALA A 370 -0.26 1.62 4.17
N VAL A 371 0.82 2.23 3.67
CA VAL A 371 1.75 1.60 2.72
C VAL A 371 2.35 0.32 3.31
N ALA A 372 2.81 0.33 4.57
CA ALA A 372 3.32 -0.88 5.21
C ALA A 372 2.25 -1.98 5.34
N VAL A 373 1.01 -1.63 5.66
CA VAL A 373 -0.10 -2.60 5.66
C VAL A 373 -0.32 -3.19 4.26
N LEU A 374 -0.30 -2.36 3.22
CA LEU A 374 -0.48 -2.81 1.83
C LEU A 374 0.70 -3.64 1.31
N LEU A 375 1.92 -3.34 1.73
CA LEU A 375 3.11 -4.14 1.41
C LEU A 375 3.06 -5.55 2.02
N GLN A 376 2.41 -5.71 3.19
CA GLN A 376 2.08 -7.02 3.74
C GLN A 376 0.99 -7.71 2.91
N ARG A 377 -0.09 -7.00 2.57
CA ARG A 377 -1.23 -7.52 1.80
C ARG A 377 -0.87 -7.97 0.39
N PHE A 378 0.03 -7.25 -0.27
CA PHE A 378 0.44 -7.47 -1.65
C PHE A 378 1.95 -7.73 -1.72
N PRO A 379 2.42 -8.88 -1.24
CA PRO A 379 3.85 -9.16 -1.08
C PRO A 379 4.62 -9.19 -2.42
N TYR A 380 3.94 -9.40 -3.54
CA TYR A 380 4.50 -9.39 -4.89
C TYR A 380 4.55 -8.00 -5.56
N MET A 381 3.83 -6.99 -5.02
CA MET A 381 3.80 -5.66 -5.63
C MET A 381 5.07 -4.86 -5.37
N THR A 382 5.46 -4.05 -6.35
CA THR A 382 6.46 -2.98 -6.20
C THR A 382 5.92 -1.82 -5.38
N SER A 383 6.80 -0.94 -4.90
CA SER A 383 6.37 0.21 -4.09
C SER A 383 5.57 1.22 -4.94
N ALA A 384 5.89 1.34 -6.23
CA ALA A 384 5.11 2.12 -7.18
C ALA A 384 3.67 1.59 -7.37
N GLN A 385 3.51 0.27 -7.48
CA GLN A 385 2.17 -0.33 -7.56
C GLN A 385 1.35 -0.11 -6.28
N ILE A 386 1.99 -0.13 -5.10
CA ILE A 386 1.32 0.21 -3.84
C ILE A 386 0.87 1.68 -3.86
N ALA A 387 1.68 2.60 -4.38
CA ALA A 387 1.28 4.00 -4.55
C ALA A 387 0.06 4.14 -5.48
N ASP A 388 0.02 3.38 -6.58
CA ASP A 388 -1.13 3.35 -7.49
C ASP A 388 -2.39 2.77 -6.85
N VAL A 389 -2.28 1.68 -6.09
CA VAL A 389 -3.41 1.14 -5.32
C VAL A 389 -3.92 2.20 -4.35
N LEU A 390 -3.03 2.87 -3.62
CA LEU A 390 -3.42 3.87 -2.62
C LEU A 390 -4.13 5.09 -3.25
N LYS A 391 -3.58 5.63 -4.35
CA LYS A 391 -4.18 6.74 -5.11
C LYS A 391 -5.54 6.36 -5.69
N THR A 392 -5.63 5.24 -6.40
CA THR A 392 -6.83 4.85 -7.17
C THR A 392 -7.98 4.34 -6.29
N THR A 393 -7.70 4.07 -5.01
CA THR A 393 -8.70 3.68 -4.02
C THR A 393 -9.03 4.80 -3.03
N ALA A 394 -8.42 5.98 -3.15
CA ALA A 394 -8.73 7.11 -2.30
C ALA A 394 -10.24 7.46 -2.35
N THR A 395 -10.74 7.90 -1.21
CA THR A 395 -12.05 8.53 -1.11
C THR A 395 -11.94 9.91 -1.77
N ASP A 396 -12.65 10.08 -2.88
CA ASP A 396 -12.73 11.34 -3.60
C ASP A 396 -13.26 12.47 -2.70
N MET A 397 -12.57 13.61 -2.73
CA MET A 397 -12.84 14.77 -1.87
C MET A 397 -12.82 16.02 -2.73
N GLY A 398 -13.76 16.94 -2.51
CA GLY A 398 -13.78 18.19 -3.27
C GLY A 398 -14.46 18.04 -4.63
N ALA A 399 -13.79 18.45 -5.70
CA ALA A 399 -14.31 18.30 -7.05
C ALA A 399 -14.17 16.83 -7.52
N PRO A 400 -15.10 16.29 -8.33
CA PRO A 400 -14.98 14.90 -8.76
C PRO A 400 -13.67 14.58 -9.46
N GLY A 401 -12.94 13.59 -8.95
CA GLY A 401 -11.65 13.15 -9.51
C GLY A 401 -10.45 13.92 -8.96
N ILE A 402 -9.34 13.92 -9.70
CA ILE A 402 -8.12 14.57 -9.23
C ILE A 402 -8.33 16.09 -9.20
N ASP A 403 -8.08 16.72 -8.04
CA ASP A 403 -8.20 18.16 -7.89
C ASP A 403 -7.00 18.81 -7.19
N ALA A 404 -6.90 20.13 -7.32
CA ALA A 404 -5.80 20.90 -6.77
C ALA A 404 -5.80 20.97 -5.24
N LEU A 405 -6.89 20.61 -4.56
CA LEU A 405 -7.01 20.73 -3.10
C LEU A 405 -6.57 19.44 -2.41
N TYR A 406 -7.15 18.32 -2.84
CA TYR A 406 -7.00 17.01 -2.20
C TYR A 406 -6.19 16.00 -3.04
N GLY A 407 -5.82 16.36 -4.27
CA GLY A 407 -5.13 15.46 -5.19
C GLY A 407 -6.07 14.33 -5.59
N TRP A 408 -5.65 13.09 -5.37
CA TRP A 408 -6.50 11.91 -5.57
C TRP A 408 -7.61 11.74 -4.52
N GLY A 409 -7.61 12.55 -3.45
CA GLY A 409 -8.53 12.43 -2.33
C GLY A 409 -7.89 11.84 -1.08
N MET A 410 -8.71 11.54 -0.07
CA MET A 410 -8.22 11.00 1.20
C MET A 410 -7.96 9.50 1.08
N ILE A 411 -6.81 9.01 1.56
CA ILE A 411 -6.49 7.58 1.50
C ILE A 411 -7.59 6.72 2.17
N ASN A 412 -7.89 5.56 1.58
CA ASN A 412 -8.88 4.62 2.08
C ASN A 412 -8.28 3.21 2.12
N LEU A 413 -7.74 2.84 3.28
CA LEU A 413 -7.05 1.56 3.48
C LEU A 413 -8.01 0.37 3.37
N GLY A 414 -9.25 0.50 3.83
CA GLY A 414 -10.29 -0.53 3.70
C GLY A 414 -10.63 -0.85 2.25
N LYS A 415 -10.67 0.17 1.37
CA LYS A 415 -10.81 -0.05 -0.08
C LYS A 415 -9.52 -0.55 -0.71
N ALA A 416 -8.36 -0.07 -0.28
CA ALA A 416 -7.05 -0.41 -0.85
C ALA A 416 -6.67 -1.89 -0.71
N ILE A 417 -7.04 -2.56 0.39
CA ILE A 417 -6.77 -4.01 0.59
C ILE A 417 -7.50 -4.93 -0.39
N ASN A 418 -8.46 -4.40 -1.16
CA ASN A 418 -9.25 -5.10 -2.17
C ASN A 418 -8.64 -5.03 -3.59
N GLY A 419 -7.47 -4.41 -3.74
CA GLY A 419 -6.75 -4.25 -5.01
C GLY A 419 -6.88 -2.84 -5.60
N PRO A 420 -6.35 -2.60 -6.80
CA PRO A 420 -6.43 -1.29 -7.45
C PRO A 420 -7.88 -0.88 -7.72
N GLY A 421 -8.17 0.43 -7.72
CA GLY A 421 -9.50 0.97 -8.06
C GLY A 421 -9.58 1.48 -9.49
N MET A 422 -8.44 1.70 -10.15
CA MET A 422 -8.36 2.21 -11.51
C MET A 422 -7.05 1.71 -12.14
N PHE A 423 -7.09 1.32 -13.42
CA PHE A 423 -5.91 1.25 -14.25
C PHE A 423 -5.84 2.55 -15.04
N TYR A 424 -5.02 3.49 -14.57
CA TYR A 424 -4.97 4.83 -15.12
C TYR A 424 -3.85 4.96 -16.16
N THR A 425 -4.00 5.93 -17.04
CA THR A 425 -2.93 6.47 -17.88
C THR A 425 -2.88 7.98 -17.75
N VAL A 426 -2.01 8.64 -18.51
CA VAL A 426 -2.02 10.10 -18.64
C VAL A 426 -3.38 10.66 -19.09
N GLU A 427 -4.20 9.89 -19.82
CA GLU A 427 -5.53 10.31 -20.27
C GLU A 427 -6.51 10.50 -19.11
N ASP A 428 -6.32 9.79 -17.99
CA ASP A 428 -7.12 9.91 -16.77
C ASP A 428 -6.67 11.09 -15.89
N ILE A 429 -5.51 11.70 -16.19
CA ILE A 429 -4.97 12.84 -15.44
C ILE A 429 -5.43 14.14 -16.12
N PRO A 430 -6.09 15.08 -15.39
CA PRO A 430 -6.42 16.40 -15.90
C PRO A 430 -5.17 17.12 -16.44
N GLU A 431 -5.30 17.80 -17.58
CA GLU A 431 -4.17 18.35 -18.32
C GLU A 431 -3.34 19.33 -17.49
N GLU A 432 -4.01 20.12 -16.65
CA GLU A 432 -3.41 21.09 -15.73
C GLU A 432 -2.53 20.47 -14.62
N PHE A 433 -2.70 19.18 -14.33
CA PHE A 433 -1.96 18.46 -13.29
C PHE A 433 -0.96 17.45 -13.86
N ARG A 434 -0.79 17.42 -15.19
CA ARG A 434 0.17 16.52 -15.84
C ARG A 434 1.61 16.98 -15.56
N ILE A 435 2.47 16.02 -15.24
CA ILE A 435 3.91 16.20 -15.17
C ILE A 435 4.44 16.41 -16.60
N PRO A 436 5.23 17.47 -16.87
CA PRO A 436 5.90 17.66 -18.14
C PRO A 436 6.94 16.58 -18.37
N ASP A 437 6.56 15.54 -19.11
CA ASP A 437 7.40 14.37 -19.34
C ASP A 437 7.43 13.96 -20.82
N PRO A 438 8.44 14.41 -21.59
CA PRO A 438 8.58 14.05 -22.99
C PRO A 438 8.93 12.56 -23.19
N THR A 439 9.31 11.84 -22.13
CA THR A 439 9.71 10.42 -22.18
C THR A 439 8.57 9.47 -21.79
N GLY A 440 7.50 9.98 -21.17
CA GLY A 440 6.30 9.21 -20.83
C GLY A 440 6.50 8.18 -19.70
N VAL A 441 7.44 8.41 -18.79
CA VAL A 441 7.77 7.56 -17.65
C VAL A 441 6.98 7.90 -16.37
N ALA A 442 6.51 9.14 -16.22
CA ALA A 442 5.91 9.64 -14.99
C ALA A 442 4.66 8.88 -14.53
N TYR A 443 3.84 8.45 -15.51
CA TYR A 443 2.60 7.71 -15.28
C TYR A 443 2.73 6.22 -15.58
N GLY A 444 3.97 5.73 -15.69
CA GLY A 444 4.26 4.33 -15.97
C GLY A 444 3.72 3.86 -17.32
N SER A 445 3.59 2.54 -17.45
CA SER A 445 3.03 1.94 -18.66
C SER A 445 1.51 2.04 -18.67
N SER A 446 0.88 1.97 -19.85
CA SER A 446 -0.58 1.88 -19.97
C SER A 446 -1.16 0.52 -19.53
N GLN A 447 -0.34 -0.35 -18.92
CA GLN A 447 -0.71 -1.64 -18.40
C GLN A 447 -0.37 -1.73 -16.91
N PHE A 448 -1.35 -2.12 -16.10
CA PHE A 448 -1.08 -2.61 -14.77
C PHE A 448 -0.59 -4.07 -14.88
N VAL A 449 0.62 -4.34 -14.41
CA VAL A 449 1.23 -5.68 -14.48
C VAL A 449 0.98 -6.43 -13.17
N ALA A 450 0.00 -7.34 -13.17
CA ALA A 450 -0.24 -8.25 -12.07
C ALA A 450 0.67 -9.48 -12.20
N ASN A 451 1.91 -9.38 -11.71
CA ASN A 451 2.84 -10.49 -11.63
C ASN A 451 2.62 -11.27 -10.34
N ILE A 452 1.84 -12.35 -10.40
CA ILE A 452 1.58 -13.26 -9.27
C ILE A 452 2.57 -14.42 -9.38
N PRO A 453 3.70 -14.37 -8.66
CA PRO A 453 4.91 -15.08 -9.04
C PRO A 453 4.86 -16.59 -8.75
N GLY A 454 3.99 -17.03 -7.84
CA GLY A 454 3.96 -18.37 -7.26
C GLY A 454 4.60 -18.39 -5.87
N PHE A 455 4.19 -19.36 -5.06
CA PHE A 455 4.75 -19.59 -3.72
C PHE A 455 6.25 -19.92 -3.78
N GLY A 456 7.05 -19.30 -2.90
CA GLY A 456 8.49 -19.52 -2.80
C GLY A 456 9.33 -18.78 -3.85
N ALA A 457 8.71 -17.98 -4.72
CA ALA A 457 9.44 -17.17 -5.68
C ALA A 457 10.22 -16.03 -5.00
N GLU A 458 11.41 -15.71 -5.52
CA GLU A 458 12.16 -14.53 -5.07
C GLU A 458 11.64 -13.27 -5.77
N ILE A 459 11.39 -12.22 -4.99
CA ILE A 459 10.93 -10.90 -5.46
C ILE A 459 12.05 -9.90 -5.27
N ASP A 460 12.19 -8.98 -6.24
CA ASP A 460 13.26 -7.99 -6.32
C ASP A 460 14.68 -8.59 -6.13
N PRO A 461 15.03 -9.69 -6.84
CA PRO A 461 16.29 -10.40 -6.65
C PRO A 461 17.49 -9.49 -6.88
N GLY A 462 18.52 -9.62 -6.05
CA GLY A 462 19.76 -8.84 -6.14
C GLY A 462 19.64 -7.40 -5.64
N THR A 463 18.49 -7.00 -5.07
CA THR A 463 18.30 -5.69 -4.40
C THR A 463 18.33 -5.84 -2.88
N LEU A 464 18.34 -4.71 -2.16
CA LEU A 464 18.19 -4.71 -0.69
C LEU A 464 16.74 -5.00 -0.24
N GLN A 465 15.80 -5.01 -1.18
CA GLN A 465 14.38 -5.33 -0.98
C GLN A 465 14.05 -6.78 -1.35
N ALA A 466 15.08 -7.58 -1.69
CA ALA A 466 14.94 -8.98 -2.04
C ALA A 466 14.24 -9.77 -0.92
N ARG A 467 13.24 -10.56 -1.29
CA ARG A 467 12.42 -11.33 -0.35
C ARG A 467 11.82 -12.55 -1.01
N THR A 468 11.46 -13.55 -0.21
CA THR A 468 10.74 -14.73 -0.69
C THR A 468 9.23 -14.50 -0.57
N CYS A 469 8.49 -14.83 -1.62
CA CYS A 469 7.03 -14.76 -1.67
C CYS A 469 6.42 -16.02 -1.06
N ASP A 470 6.45 -16.11 0.27
CA ASP A 470 5.99 -17.27 1.06
C ASP A 470 4.54 -17.13 1.58
N ASP A 471 3.78 -16.19 1.01
CA ASP A 471 2.39 -15.94 1.35
C ASP A 471 1.45 -16.62 0.33
N TYR A 472 0.24 -16.98 0.75
CA TYR A 472 -0.74 -17.58 -0.15
C TYR A 472 -1.15 -16.65 -1.30
N HIS A 473 -1.11 -15.32 -1.08
CA HIS A 473 -1.37 -14.30 -2.09
C HIS A 473 -0.38 -14.36 -3.26
N CYS A 474 0.80 -14.95 -3.06
CA CYS A 474 1.76 -15.20 -4.12
C CYS A 474 1.30 -16.32 -5.08
N SER A 475 0.33 -17.15 -4.68
CA SER A 475 -0.25 -18.20 -5.50
C SER A 475 -1.61 -17.84 -6.07
N VAL A 476 -2.46 -17.18 -5.27
CA VAL A 476 -3.81 -16.77 -5.69
C VAL A 476 -4.11 -15.40 -5.12
N GLU A 477 -4.37 -14.45 -6.01
CA GLU A 477 -4.79 -13.10 -5.68
C GLU A 477 -6.25 -12.87 -6.09
N VAL A 478 -6.98 -12.07 -5.30
CA VAL A 478 -8.34 -11.63 -5.61
C VAL A 478 -8.40 -10.11 -5.58
N TYR A 479 -8.76 -9.50 -6.71
CA TYR A 479 -9.16 -8.10 -6.75
C TYR A 479 -10.68 -8.01 -6.80
N SER A 480 -11.24 -7.36 -5.79
CA SER A 480 -12.68 -7.25 -5.59
C SER A 480 -13.24 -5.85 -5.81
N ASN A 481 -12.37 -4.84 -5.96
CA ASN A 481 -12.78 -3.51 -6.39
C ASN A 481 -13.32 -3.53 -7.83
N ASP A 482 -14.22 -2.59 -8.12
CA ASP A 482 -14.58 -2.24 -9.49
C ASP A 482 -13.44 -1.41 -10.08
N ILE A 483 -12.81 -1.91 -11.16
CA ILE A 483 -11.64 -1.26 -11.76
C ILE A 483 -12.04 -0.55 -13.06
N TYR A 484 -11.76 0.75 -13.16
CA TYR A 484 -12.03 1.59 -14.33
C TYR A 484 -10.75 2.27 -14.86
N GLY A 485 -10.86 3.16 -15.84
CA GLY A 485 -9.73 3.94 -16.40
C GLY A 485 -9.31 3.54 -17.82
N HIS A 486 -8.35 4.27 -18.38
CA HIS A 486 -7.87 4.05 -19.76
C HIS A 486 -6.78 2.97 -19.88
N GLY A 487 -6.18 2.58 -18.75
CA GLY A 487 -5.16 1.53 -18.69
C GLY A 487 -5.76 0.14 -18.88
N GLY A 488 -4.89 -0.84 -19.13
CA GLY A 488 -5.26 -2.24 -19.22
C GLY A 488 -4.53 -3.12 -18.20
N LEU A 489 -4.70 -4.43 -18.34
CA LEU A 489 -4.19 -5.42 -17.40
C LEU A 489 -3.30 -6.42 -18.11
N THR A 490 -2.07 -6.58 -17.61
CA THR A 490 -1.20 -7.70 -17.97
C THR A 490 -1.13 -8.66 -16.79
N LYS A 491 -1.65 -9.86 -16.95
CA LYS A 491 -1.50 -10.95 -15.98
C LYS A 491 -0.29 -11.81 -16.34
N GLU A 492 0.66 -11.88 -15.42
CA GLU A 492 1.85 -12.71 -15.53
C GLU A 492 2.22 -13.37 -14.19
N GLY A 493 3.34 -14.11 -14.16
CA GLY A 493 3.67 -15.03 -13.06
C GLY A 493 2.84 -16.32 -13.11
N GLN A 494 3.26 -17.33 -12.36
CA GLN A 494 2.63 -18.67 -12.38
C GLN A 494 1.32 -18.74 -11.61
N GLY A 495 1.10 -17.85 -10.66
CA GLY A 495 -0.10 -17.84 -9.82
C GLY A 495 -1.36 -17.40 -10.54
N ALA A 496 -2.48 -17.43 -9.83
CA ALA A 496 -3.80 -17.04 -10.30
C ALA A 496 -4.16 -15.62 -9.86
N LEU A 497 -4.83 -14.86 -10.72
CA LEU A 497 -5.55 -13.64 -10.38
C LEU A 497 -7.03 -13.86 -10.62
N VAL A 498 -7.86 -13.52 -9.63
CA VAL A 498 -9.32 -13.57 -9.71
C VAL A 498 -9.86 -12.15 -9.68
N LEU A 499 -10.65 -11.78 -10.69
CA LEU A 499 -11.36 -10.50 -10.74
C LEU A 499 -12.83 -10.72 -10.42
N THR A 500 -13.32 -10.15 -9.32
CA THR A 500 -14.73 -10.29 -8.91
C THR A 500 -15.56 -9.02 -9.11
N GLY A 501 -14.92 -7.86 -9.28
CA GLY A 501 -15.59 -6.58 -9.52
C GLY A 501 -16.18 -6.42 -10.92
N ASN A 502 -16.92 -5.33 -11.11
CA ASN A 502 -17.43 -4.86 -12.39
C ASN A 502 -16.39 -3.99 -13.08
N ASN A 503 -15.44 -4.63 -13.77
CA ASN A 503 -14.31 -3.92 -14.34
C ASN A 503 -14.66 -3.34 -15.70
N THR A 504 -14.47 -2.03 -15.83
CA THR A 504 -14.86 -1.22 -17.00
C THR A 504 -13.68 -0.54 -17.70
N TYR A 505 -12.45 -0.80 -17.24
CA TYR A 505 -11.25 -0.26 -17.86
C TYR A 505 -11.18 -0.58 -19.36
N SER A 506 -10.70 0.37 -20.16
CA SER A 506 -10.78 0.29 -21.61
C SER A 506 -9.52 -0.28 -22.26
N GLY A 507 -8.37 -0.23 -21.59
CA GLY A 507 -7.13 -0.80 -22.07
C GLY A 507 -7.22 -2.34 -22.17
N PRO A 508 -6.42 -2.96 -23.06
CA PRO A 508 -6.52 -4.39 -23.33
C PRO A 508 -6.13 -5.22 -22.12
N THR A 509 -6.69 -6.44 -22.06
CA THR A 509 -6.30 -7.45 -21.07
C THR A 509 -5.44 -8.53 -21.73
N TRP A 510 -4.21 -8.71 -21.25
CA TRP A 510 -3.30 -9.75 -21.70
C TRP A 510 -3.07 -10.77 -20.60
N VAL A 511 -3.31 -12.05 -20.91
CA VAL A 511 -2.98 -13.16 -20.03
C VAL A 511 -1.71 -13.81 -20.57
N ASN A 512 -0.56 -13.38 -20.04
CA ASN A 512 0.75 -13.85 -20.48
C ASN A 512 1.06 -15.23 -19.89
N THR A 513 0.86 -15.39 -18.57
CA THR A 513 1.12 -16.65 -17.87
C THR A 513 0.21 -16.82 -16.65
N GLY A 514 0.05 -18.07 -16.22
CA GLY A 514 -0.80 -18.42 -15.09
C GLY A 514 -2.28 -18.23 -15.42
N LEU A 515 -3.11 -18.19 -14.38
CA LEU A 515 -4.56 -18.08 -14.51
C LEU A 515 -5.03 -16.63 -14.31
N LEU A 516 -5.84 -16.13 -15.23
CA LEU A 516 -6.77 -15.03 -14.98
C LEU A 516 -8.19 -15.63 -14.91
N ALA A 517 -8.82 -15.59 -13.75
CA ALA A 517 -10.22 -15.97 -13.58
C ALA A 517 -11.10 -14.73 -13.50
N VAL A 518 -12.00 -14.54 -14.47
CA VAL A 518 -12.97 -13.44 -14.45
C VAL A 518 -14.28 -13.97 -13.88
N ASN A 519 -14.60 -13.60 -12.65
CA ASN A 519 -15.84 -13.98 -11.94
C ASN A 519 -16.84 -12.82 -11.84
N GLY A 520 -16.38 -11.58 -12.02
CA GLY A 520 -17.22 -10.41 -12.25
C GLY A 520 -17.36 -10.10 -13.74
N SER A 521 -16.98 -8.89 -14.15
CA SER A 521 -16.93 -8.51 -15.56
C SER A 521 -15.64 -7.77 -15.92
N VAL A 522 -15.25 -7.87 -17.19
CA VAL A 522 -14.19 -7.10 -17.85
C VAL A 522 -14.73 -6.64 -19.20
N THR A 523 -14.87 -5.33 -19.43
CA THR A 523 -15.39 -4.79 -20.69
C THR A 523 -14.37 -4.84 -21.83
N SER A 524 -13.08 -4.79 -21.51
CA SER A 524 -11.99 -4.83 -22.50
C SER A 524 -11.84 -6.21 -23.16
N ASP A 525 -11.12 -6.22 -24.28
CA ASP A 525 -10.80 -7.45 -24.98
C ASP A 525 -9.70 -8.22 -24.23
N VAL A 526 -9.89 -9.54 -24.14
CA VAL A 526 -8.97 -10.46 -23.48
C VAL A 526 -8.22 -11.27 -24.54
N THR A 527 -6.89 -11.19 -24.50
CA THR A 527 -5.99 -12.02 -25.31
C THR A 527 -5.22 -12.97 -24.40
N VAL A 528 -5.39 -14.27 -24.63
CA VAL A 528 -4.67 -15.32 -23.92
C VAL A 528 -3.46 -15.71 -24.74
N GLN A 529 -2.28 -15.43 -24.20
CA GLN A 529 -0.99 -15.72 -24.83
C GLN A 529 -0.54 -17.15 -24.52
N ASN A 530 0.62 -17.53 -25.07
CA ASN A 530 1.26 -18.81 -24.79
C ASN A 530 1.48 -19.00 -23.27
N ALA A 531 1.01 -20.14 -22.73
CA ALA A 531 1.03 -20.48 -21.30
C ALA A 531 0.11 -19.64 -20.38
N GLY A 532 -0.67 -18.72 -20.94
CA GLY A 532 -1.78 -18.08 -20.24
C GLY A 532 -3.02 -18.97 -20.18
N VAL A 533 -3.79 -18.82 -19.11
CA VAL A 533 -5.10 -19.48 -18.93
C VAL A 533 -6.13 -18.42 -18.59
N LEU A 534 -7.21 -18.33 -19.38
CA LEU A 534 -8.40 -17.58 -19.00
C LEU A 534 -9.46 -18.54 -18.46
N GLY A 535 -9.99 -18.25 -17.28
CA GLY A 535 -11.14 -18.97 -16.72
C GLY A 535 -12.14 -18.06 -16.02
N GLY A 536 -12.93 -18.64 -15.12
CA GLY A 536 -14.00 -17.96 -14.40
C GLY A 536 -15.34 -18.00 -15.13
N SER A 537 -16.40 -17.62 -14.42
CA SER A 537 -17.80 -17.70 -14.88
C SER A 537 -18.43 -16.34 -15.20
N GLY A 538 -17.59 -15.31 -15.35
CA GLY A 538 -18.00 -13.93 -15.54
C GLY A 538 -18.26 -13.54 -16.99
N THR A 539 -18.06 -12.26 -17.28
CA THR A 539 -18.19 -11.69 -18.63
C THR A 539 -16.90 -11.00 -19.07
N VAL A 540 -16.46 -11.25 -20.30
CA VAL A 540 -15.35 -10.54 -20.96
C VAL A 540 -15.82 -9.84 -22.24
N GLY A 541 -15.05 -8.89 -22.77
CA GLY A 541 -15.30 -8.22 -24.05
C GLY A 541 -15.27 -9.17 -25.25
N SER A 542 -14.24 -9.08 -26.08
CA SER A 542 -13.88 -10.14 -27.05
C SER A 542 -12.85 -11.07 -26.45
N LEU A 543 -12.80 -12.30 -26.94
CA LEU A 543 -11.84 -13.32 -26.51
C LEU A 543 -11.00 -13.79 -27.69
N THR A 544 -9.67 -13.70 -27.56
CA THR A 544 -8.72 -14.32 -28.50
C THR A 544 -7.80 -15.28 -27.75
N ALA A 545 -7.87 -16.57 -28.07
CA ALA A 545 -6.92 -17.58 -27.61
C ALA A 545 -5.85 -17.80 -28.68
N ARG A 546 -4.62 -17.37 -28.39
CA ARG A 546 -3.47 -17.53 -29.29
C ARG A 546 -2.88 -18.94 -29.18
N SER A 547 -1.97 -19.26 -30.10
CA SER A 547 -1.21 -20.52 -30.02
C SER A 547 -0.56 -20.70 -28.64
N GLY A 548 -0.81 -21.86 -28.00
CA GLY A 548 -0.37 -22.18 -26.64
C GLY A 548 -1.19 -21.55 -25.51
N GLY A 549 -2.17 -20.70 -25.81
CA GLY A 549 -3.11 -20.15 -24.82
C GLY A 549 -4.26 -21.10 -24.53
N THR A 550 -4.72 -21.13 -23.27
CA THR A 550 -5.82 -21.99 -22.83
C THR A 550 -7.02 -21.18 -22.36
N VAL A 551 -8.22 -21.58 -22.77
CA VAL A 551 -9.48 -21.09 -22.18
C VAL A 551 -10.12 -22.23 -21.40
N ALA A 552 -10.46 -22.00 -20.14
CA ALA A 552 -11.01 -22.97 -19.20
C ALA A 552 -12.14 -22.31 -18.39
N PRO A 553 -13.36 -22.18 -18.94
CA PRO A 553 -14.49 -21.51 -18.28
C PRO A 553 -14.77 -22.08 -16.88
N GLY A 554 -15.33 -21.22 -16.01
CA GLY A 554 -15.79 -21.62 -14.69
C GLY A 554 -14.70 -21.70 -13.61
N ASN A 555 -15.10 -22.27 -12.47
CA ASN A 555 -14.27 -22.59 -11.29
C ASN A 555 -14.61 -24.03 -10.86
N SER A 556 -14.47 -25.02 -11.77
CA SER A 556 -15.41 -26.13 -12.01
C SER A 556 -16.40 -25.76 -13.13
N ILE A 557 -17.36 -26.65 -13.44
CA ILE A 557 -18.37 -26.46 -14.48
C ILE A 557 -19.01 -25.06 -14.41
N GLY A 558 -18.80 -24.25 -15.46
CA GLY A 558 -19.28 -22.88 -15.52
C GLY A 558 -19.43 -22.31 -16.93
N THR A 559 -20.09 -21.17 -17.03
CA THR A 559 -20.24 -20.45 -18.31
C THR A 559 -19.43 -19.17 -18.29
N LEU A 560 -18.50 -19.03 -19.23
CA LEU A 560 -17.83 -17.77 -19.53
C LEU A 560 -18.60 -17.03 -20.63
N ASN A 561 -19.04 -15.82 -20.33
CA ASN A 561 -19.79 -14.99 -21.27
C ASN A 561 -18.82 -14.08 -22.04
N VAL A 562 -19.00 -13.98 -23.35
CA VAL A 562 -18.20 -13.14 -24.24
C VAL A 562 -19.15 -12.17 -24.94
N ALA A 563 -19.03 -10.89 -24.60
CA ALA A 563 -19.92 -9.84 -25.09
C ALA A 563 -19.82 -9.64 -26.61
N ARG A 564 -18.65 -9.94 -27.18
CA ARG A 564 -18.37 -9.82 -28.62
C ARG A 564 -17.90 -11.17 -29.18
N ASN A 565 -16.84 -11.15 -29.99
CA ASN A 565 -16.40 -12.31 -30.77
C ASN A 565 -15.45 -13.20 -29.97
N VAL A 566 -15.42 -14.49 -30.34
CA VAL A 566 -14.45 -15.48 -29.86
C VAL A 566 -13.57 -15.92 -31.04
N SER A 567 -12.26 -15.98 -30.82
CA SER A 567 -11.30 -16.50 -31.79
C SER A 567 -10.35 -17.51 -31.14
N PHE A 568 -10.24 -18.69 -31.74
CA PHE A 568 -9.23 -19.69 -31.40
C PHE A 568 -8.24 -19.83 -32.57
N GLU A 569 -6.96 -19.50 -32.32
CA GLU A 569 -5.89 -19.70 -33.30
C GLU A 569 -5.41 -21.17 -33.31
N PRO A 570 -4.78 -21.64 -34.40
CA PRO A 570 -4.14 -22.95 -34.42
C PRO A 570 -3.16 -23.16 -33.25
N GLY A 571 -3.26 -24.31 -32.58
CA GLY A 571 -2.45 -24.64 -31.41
C GLY A 571 -2.92 -24.01 -30.09
N SER A 572 -4.05 -23.29 -30.07
CA SER A 572 -4.73 -22.93 -28.82
C SER A 572 -5.45 -24.13 -28.19
N ARG A 573 -5.84 -24.01 -26.92
CA ARG A 573 -6.52 -25.07 -26.18
C ARG A 573 -7.83 -24.58 -25.55
N TYR A 574 -8.89 -25.34 -25.72
CA TYR A 574 -10.16 -25.15 -25.02
C TYR A 574 -10.37 -26.28 -24.01
N ALA A 575 -10.17 -26.00 -22.73
CA ALA A 575 -10.38 -26.96 -21.65
C ALA A 575 -11.83 -26.92 -21.18
N VAL A 576 -12.45 -28.10 -21.08
CA VAL A 576 -13.87 -28.27 -20.79
C VAL A 576 -14.05 -29.36 -19.74
N GLU A 577 -14.59 -29.00 -18.59
CA GLU A 577 -15.11 -29.93 -17.61
C GLU A 577 -16.51 -30.41 -18.01
N VAL A 578 -16.79 -31.70 -17.83
CA VAL A 578 -18.10 -32.32 -18.09
C VAL A 578 -18.56 -33.16 -16.91
N ALA A 579 -19.88 -33.30 -16.76
CA ALA A 579 -20.49 -34.14 -15.74
C ALA A 579 -21.47 -35.17 -16.35
N PRO A 580 -21.72 -36.31 -15.67
CA PRO A 580 -22.65 -37.34 -16.14
C PRO A 580 -24.11 -36.89 -16.30
N ASN A 581 -24.47 -35.75 -15.71
CA ASN A 581 -25.79 -35.15 -15.77
C ASN A 581 -26.00 -34.25 -17.03
N GLY A 582 -25.03 -34.21 -17.94
CA GLY A 582 -25.10 -33.41 -19.17
C GLY A 582 -24.65 -31.96 -19.01
N GLN A 583 -24.19 -31.56 -17.82
CA GLN A 583 -23.58 -30.25 -17.61
C GLN A 583 -22.14 -30.24 -18.14
N SER A 584 -21.71 -29.08 -18.64
CA SER A 584 -20.34 -28.85 -19.07
C SER A 584 -19.96 -27.40 -18.89
N ASP A 585 -18.65 -27.14 -18.93
CA ASP A 585 -18.15 -25.81 -19.25
C ASP A 585 -18.70 -25.33 -20.57
N ARG A 586 -18.90 -24.01 -20.63
CA ARG A 586 -19.42 -23.36 -21.82
C ARG A 586 -18.83 -21.98 -22.03
N ILE A 587 -18.51 -21.67 -23.29
CA ILE A 587 -18.35 -20.30 -23.76
C ILE A 587 -19.66 -19.87 -24.44
N GLN A 588 -20.20 -18.74 -24.01
CA GLN A 588 -21.37 -18.13 -24.63
C GLN A 588 -21.01 -16.76 -25.22
N SER A 589 -20.97 -16.68 -26.55
CA SER A 589 -20.69 -15.45 -27.29
C SER A 589 -21.96 -14.80 -27.83
N ASN A 590 -22.10 -13.50 -27.61
CA ASN A 590 -23.12 -12.67 -28.29
C ASN A 590 -22.71 -12.29 -29.72
N GLY A 591 -21.44 -12.50 -30.09
CA GLY A 591 -20.90 -12.31 -31.42
C GLY A 591 -20.79 -13.61 -32.22
N SER A 592 -19.78 -13.66 -33.07
CA SER A 592 -19.38 -14.84 -33.84
C SER A 592 -18.26 -15.61 -33.12
N ALA A 593 -18.13 -16.90 -33.42
CA ALA A 593 -16.95 -17.68 -33.04
C ALA A 593 -16.18 -18.14 -34.29
N THR A 594 -14.87 -17.86 -34.33
CA THR A 594 -13.96 -18.33 -35.37
C THR A 594 -12.97 -19.33 -34.76
N ILE A 595 -12.95 -20.54 -35.30
CA ILE A 595 -12.11 -21.64 -34.81
C ILE A 595 -11.14 -22.01 -35.93
N GLY A 596 -9.92 -21.46 -35.86
CA GLY A 596 -8.88 -21.71 -36.85
C GLY A 596 -8.16 -23.05 -36.70
N GLY A 597 -8.35 -23.74 -35.58
CA GLY A 597 -7.71 -25.00 -35.22
C GLY A 597 -7.62 -25.16 -33.69
N GLY A 598 -6.68 -25.97 -33.21
CA GLY A 598 -6.42 -26.17 -31.78
C GLY A 598 -7.04 -27.45 -31.20
N GLU A 599 -6.96 -27.60 -29.88
CA GLU A 599 -7.41 -28.80 -29.17
C GLU A 599 -8.57 -28.47 -28.21
N VAL A 600 -9.62 -29.31 -28.21
CA VAL A 600 -10.57 -29.38 -27.09
C VAL A 600 -10.08 -30.44 -26.10
N ALA A 601 -9.85 -30.06 -24.86
CA ALA A 601 -9.44 -30.97 -23.81
C ALA A 601 -10.55 -31.18 -22.79
N VAL A 602 -10.92 -32.43 -22.54
CA VAL A 602 -12.08 -32.78 -21.72
C VAL A 602 -11.63 -33.50 -20.45
N SER A 603 -12.09 -33.00 -19.30
CA SER A 603 -11.95 -33.60 -17.98
C SER A 603 -13.31 -33.79 -17.32
N LEU A 604 -13.39 -34.67 -16.31
CA LEU A 604 -14.55 -34.68 -15.43
C LEU A 604 -14.53 -33.43 -14.53
N GLU A 605 -15.70 -32.99 -14.10
CA GLU A 605 -15.85 -31.99 -13.05
C GLU A 605 -14.92 -32.26 -11.85
N SER A 606 -14.23 -31.23 -11.37
CA SER A 606 -13.29 -31.30 -10.23
C SER A 606 -12.07 -32.21 -10.47
N SER A 607 -11.78 -32.56 -11.73
CA SER A 607 -10.57 -33.29 -12.12
C SER A 607 -9.66 -32.41 -12.95
N THR A 608 -8.38 -32.38 -12.58
CA THR A 608 -7.32 -31.78 -13.41
C THR A 608 -6.81 -32.73 -14.51
N ASN A 609 -7.21 -34.00 -14.45
CA ASN A 609 -6.83 -35.01 -15.44
C ASN A 609 -7.85 -35.08 -16.57
N LEU A 610 -7.35 -35.30 -17.79
CA LEU A 610 -8.18 -35.71 -18.92
C LEU A 610 -8.98 -36.97 -18.58
N LEU A 611 -10.15 -37.12 -19.21
CA LEU A 611 -10.99 -38.30 -19.03
C LEU A 611 -10.20 -39.61 -19.24
N SER A 612 -10.32 -40.53 -18.30
CA SER A 612 -9.92 -41.92 -18.46
C SER A 612 -10.87 -42.67 -19.39
N GLN A 613 -10.44 -43.81 -19.94
CA GLN A 613 -11.32 -44.64 -20.78
C GLN A 613 -12.61 -45.08 -20.06
N SER A 614 -12.55 -45.33 -18.76
CA SER A 614 -13.72 -45.67 -17.94
C SER A 614 -14.71 -44.52 -17.84
N GLU A 615 -14.21 -43.29 -17.66
CA GLU A 615 -15.05 -42.11 -17.55
C GLU A 615 -15.69 -41.78 -18.90
N VAL A 616 -14.93 -41.84 -20.00
CA VAL A 616 -15.49 -41.72 -21.36
C VAL A 616 -16.65 -42.70 -21.59
N ARG A 617 -16.48 -43.97 -21.20
CA ARG A 617 -17.57 -44.97 -21.32
C ARG A 617 -18.80 -44.61 -20.50
N SER A 618 -18.63 -43.98 -19.36
CA SER A 618 -19.75 -43.54 -18.50
C SER A 618 -20.57 -42.39 -19.10
N LEU A 619 -19.96 -41.62 -20.02
CA LEU A 619 -20.58 -40.47 -20.68
C LEU A 619 -21.14 -40.82 -22.08
N LEU A 620 -21.11 -42.09 -22.48
CA LEU A 620 -21.57 -42.53 -23.81
C LEU A 620 -23.03 -42.13 -24.05
N GLY A 621 -23.27 -41.51 -25.21
CA GLY A 621 -24.60 -41.05 -25.62
C GLY A 621 -24.98 -39.66 -25.07
N GLN A 622 -24.14 -39.03 -24.25
CA GLN A 622 -24.35 -37.65 -23.83
C GLN A 622 -23.85 -36.66 -24.88
N GLN A 623 -24.57 -35.56 -25.03
CA GLN A 623 -24.18 -34.43 -25.89
C GLN A 623 -24.00 -33.19 -25.02
N TYR A 624 -22.87 -32.49 -25.22
CA TYR A 624 -22.50 -31.31 -24.45
C TYR A 624 -22.41 -30.08 -25.36
N ASN A 625 -23.08 -29.00 -24.97
CA ASN A 625 -23.01 -27.72 -25.67
C ASN A 625 -21.92 -26.85 -25.07
N ILE A 626 -20.70 -27.03 -25.55
CA ILE A 626 -19.50 -26.38 -24.98
C ILE A 626 -19.26 -24.97 -25.55
N LEU A 627 -19.80 -24.63 -26.71
CA LEU A 627 -19.62 -23.32 -27.32
C LEU A 627 -20.89 -22.91 -28.07
N THR A 628 -21.35 -21.69 -27.82
CA THR A 628 -22.45 -21.09 -28.58
C THR A 628 -22.10 -19.67 -28.98
N ALA A 629 -22.43 -19.29 -30.20
CA ALA A 629 -22.22 -17.95 -30.74
C ALA A 629 -23.48 -17.49 -31.49
N GLN A 630 -24.03 -16.32 -31.12
CA GLN A 630 -25.29 -15.82 -31.69
C GLN A 630 -25.19 -15.50 -33.18
N GLN A 631 -24.01 -15.08 -33.66
CA GLN A 631 -23.76 -14.78 -35.07
C GLN A 631 -23.13 -15.95 -35.84
N GLY A 632 -23.18 -17.15 -35.26
CA GLY A 632 -22.68 -18.38 -35.88
C GLY A 632 -21.25 -18.74 -35.50
N ILE A 633 -20.92 -20.01 -35.76
CA ILE A 633 -19.59 -20.60 -35.54
C ILE A 633 -19.00 -20.95 -36.91
N SER A 634 -17.76 -20.55 -37.16
CA SER A 634 -17.01 -20.88 -38.38
C SER A 634 -15.71 -21.61 -38.04
N GLY A 635 -15.38 -22.64 -38.81
CA GLY A 635 -14.20 -23.48 -38.57
C GLY A 635 -14.45 -24.63 -37.58
N ARG A 636 -13.36 -25.28 -37.14
CA ARG A 636 -13.39 -26.41 -36.20
C ARG A 636 -12.06 -26.56 -35.48
N PHE A 637 -12.07 -27.21 -34.32
CA PHE A 637 -10.85 -27.64 -33.65
C PHE A 637 -10.18 -28.80 -34.43
N ASP A 638 -8.86 -28.90 -34.33
CA ASP A 638 -8.06 -29.93 -34.99
C ASP A 638 -8.18 -31.29 -34.28
N SER A 639 -8.32 -31.28 -32.96
CA SER A 639 -8.36 -32.48 -32.13
C SER A 639 -9.21 -32.35 -30.87
N VAL A 640 -9.57 -33.50 -30.30
CA VAL A 640 -10.15 -33.62 -28.96
C VAL A 640 -9.26 -34.55 -28.12
N ALA A 641 -8.99 -34.17 -26.88
CA ALA A 641 -8.24 -34.95 -25.90
C ALA A 641 -9.13 -35.27 -24.68
N PRO A 642 -9.19 -36.54 -24.24
CA PRO A 642 -8.55 -37.69 -24.86
C PRO A 642 -9.22 -38.10 -26.18
N ASN A 643 -8.53 -38.78 -27.09
CA ASN A 643 -9.09 -39.13 -28.42
C ASN A 643 -9.92 -40.45 -28.43
N TYR A 644 -10.38 -40.90 -27.27
CA TYR A 644 -11.19 -42.13 -27.16
C TYR A 644 -12.64 -41.80 -27.55
N LEU A 645 -13.00 -41.94 -28.84
CA LEU A 645 -14.41 -41.95 -29.31
C LEU A 645 -15.23 -40.67 -29.06
N PHE A 646 -14.71 -39.50 -29.44
CA PHE A 646 -15.56 -38.32 -29.69
C PHE A 646 -16.00 -38.31 -31.16
N LEU A 647 -17.30 -38.42 -31.41
CA LEU A 647 -17.88 -38.13 -32.73
C LEU A 647 -18.27 -36.65 -32.71
N GLY A 648 -17.44 -35.82 -33.35
CA GLY A 648 -17.63 -34.38 -33.48
C GLY A 648 -18.81 -34.01 -34.37
#